data_AF-A0A7Y8HQ66-F1
#
_entry.id   AF-A0A7Y8HQ66-F1
#
_cell.length_a   1.000
_cell.length_b   1.000
_cell.length_c   1.000
_cell.angle_alpha   90.00
_cell.angle_beta   90.00
_cell.angle_gamma   90.00
#
_symmetry.space_group_name_H-M   'P 1'
#
loop_
_entity.id
_entity.type
_entity.pdbx_description
1 polymer ?
#
loop_
_entity_poly.entity_id
_entity_poly.type
_entity_poly.pdbx_seq_one_letter_code
_entity_poly.pdbx_strand_id
1 'polypeptide(L)'
;MAKGRSDSKLAVAGALTLVLAIAGVLLVKEPLRSSRPVGTGLEMKHTTGEQMVRARLWEDPVAAVQRGIREIRSAGKTAGSEPTLTQRLGPLRQALAERTRNGQRVTVLLVTTSGGPYVENTESRIRDRYAIGTALGVACYVPEEEGHLSFVEWEPQGAIEALPYEWYRLRRTRLCGEVGSHAANVLVVWLPDESLSRGFLTTLTSLSQALVCQESQQKSECLLTDDKRRLVRLNPAVQQAVTFKIMGPRSSSTFRALLQEAGDLYPDSHEGIGVWPNTGGAIELYSPWTSAMKGLLAYGLKKEGGKGEACTTYEACEQEFYRRLANANIRLVYDVGSDDRLFGALVEELERRQVRLGWDAVILIGEWDSFYGRVLPIEFRAAACAKVATFSEAELKQILVPTTIKSWCPTVARAIDLQIQRPADYESLTLNVFRYSYLSGLDGEVPGDDSVIAGRGEKAKTGDQLKDAQRERPEGTGQLDYVRALVARIHDEGEGARAIGILGTDPYDSLLIIKALRPSFPHAIFFTVDLDARHLHQSEYKSTRNMVTASPFGLQLDGMLQRDVPPFRSSYQTSAYLAALQAVQFVVCRPDGHEPSTTPCRSGYHVALTPEDRIYDAGLHPRIFEVGREGAVDLSPVDKEGVRTVHPLRQDLDYTDDQGPLKQGVGFDNTAVAAALAVALLLTSIIAWTNQRLWLWVLRNPRLLAVMALIVVASFAAFVVFGGASALLANHDEGEPFSWTAGVSVWPGELLRLFVVVLCLVMLGKGLRDLIKNSDFISEDFLFEDDSGRRRLSPRTFWTNLQRVYHPAATRAATTVDQAWSWYREAGKPSQRVVRTVLLFLLYLGIMWPLEYWVLDDEIIQPCRGRLSCAVDWVMTLSSVGLVVLLNLAVFDAVMLCRRWIGWLTASTGGWSDQVQEEYLREYGLGQAQKAEFGKLKYLAVIDLIAQRTGVVNRLIRYPFIALLIMIVARNDYFDIWNYPLLLIFSWAFNVVLALTGAFLLYQSASKAKAAMLAGLSRQMVQALGTGKDHDVRVKQIQYVIDEVEANEQGAFVPFYQQPVMESSLYGVVALLQYLYMK
;
A
#
# COMPACT_ATOMS: atom_id res chain seq x y z
N MET A 1 -22.22 12.42 52.04
CA MET A 1 -21.19 13.05 51.18
C MET A 1 -19.84 12.37 51.40
N ALA A 2 -19.35 11.63 50.41
CA ALA A 2 -17.94 11.25 50.29
C ALA A 2 -17.52 11.63 48.86
N LYS A 3 -16.59 12.58 48.73
CA LYS A 3 -16.16 13.19 47.48
C LYS A 3 -15.19 12.21 46.78
N GLY A 4 -15.70 11.45 45.81
CA GLY A 4 -14.86 10.62 44.92
C GLY A 4 -14.09 11.50 43.95
N ARG A 5 -12.85 11.87 44.30
CA ARG A 5 -11.99 12.76 43.50
C ARG A 5 -10.68 12.08 43.02
N SER A 6 -10.56 10.75 43.10
CA SER A 6 -9.30 10.04 42.78
C SER A 6 -9.26 9.29 41.44
N ASP A 7 -10.39 8.94 40.83
CA ASP A 7 -10.38 7.97 39.72
C ASP A 7 -9.86 8.54 38.38
N SER A 8 -9.88 9.86 38.21
CA SER A 8 -9.50 10.50 36.94
C SER A 8 -7.98 10.53 36.69
N LYS A 9 -7.15 10.54 37.74
CA LYS A 9 -5.68 10.67 37.58
C LYS A 9 -5.00 9.35 37.21
N LEU A 10 -5.52 8.22 37.70
CA LEU A 10 -5.00 6.89 37.41
C LEU A 10 -5.33 6.46 35.96
N ALA A 11 -6.49 6.82 35.44
CA ALA A 11 -6.87 6.54 34.05
C ALA A 11 -6.01 7.32 33.03
N VAL A 12 -5.69 8.59 33.32
CA VAL A 12 -4.85 9.43 32.46
C VAL A 12 -3.39 8.98 32.47
N ALA A 13 -2.84 8.64 33.64
CA ALA A 13 -1.49 8.10 33.73
C ALA A 13 -1.35 6.71 33.07
N GLY A 14 -2.36 5.85 33.22
CA GLY A 14 -2.42 4.54 32.56
C GLY A 14 -2.54 4.62 31.04
N ALA A 15 -3.34 5.55 30.51
CA ALA A 15 -3.44 5.77 29.08
C ALA A 15 -2.16 6.37 28.49
N LEU A 16 -1.53 7.33 29.16
CA LEU A 16 -0.30 7.98 28.69
C LEU A 16 0.89 7.01 28.69
N THR A 17 0.99 6.14 29.70
CA THR A 17 2.03 5.09 29.77
C THR A 17 1.82 4.01 28.73
N LEU A 18 0.56 3.61 28.45
CA LEU A 18 0.26 2.68 27.37
C LEU A 18 0.61 3.28 25.99
N VAL A 19 0.28 4.55 25.75
CA VAL A 19 0.64 5.25 24.51
C VAL A 19 2.15 5.39 24.36
N LEU A 20 2.88 5.72 25.43
CA LEU A 20 4.35 5.79 25.41
C LEU A 20 5.01 4.42 25.24
N ALA A 21 4.44 3.35 25.82
CA ALA A 21 4.93 1.99 25.65
C ALA A 21 4.68 1.48 24.22
N ILE A 22 3.50 1.74 23.65
CA ILE A 22 3.18 1.43 22.25
C ILE A 22 4.06 2.24 21.30
N ALA A 23 4.27 3.53 21.57
CA ALA A 23 5.18 4.37 20.79
C ALA A 23 6.63 3.86 20.89
N GLY A 24 7.10 3.46 22.07
CA GLY A 24 8.44 2.90 22.27
C GLY A 24 8.65 1.56 21.55
N VAL A 25 7.64 0.68 21.54
CA VAL A 25 7.68 -0.61 20.81
C VAL A 25 7.59 -0.41 19.30
N LEU A 26 6.87 0.60 18.83
CA LEU A 26 6.72 0.90 17.39
C LEU A 26 7.91 1.67 16.79
N LEU A 27 8.76 2.31 17.60
CA LEU A 27 9.78 3.26 17.11
C LEU A 27 11.22 2.76 17.10
N VAL A 28 11.52 1.54 17.56
CA VAL A 28 12.92 1.09 17.70
C VAL A 28 13.17 -0.23 16.97
N LYS A 29 13.27 -0.17 15.64
CA LYS A 29 14.14 -1.11 14.90
C LYS A 29 15.48 -0.40 14.71
N GLU A 30 16.38 -0.56 15.67
CA GLU A 30 17.76 -0.09 15.45
C GLU A 30 18.38 -0.86 14.28
N PRO A 31 19.06 -0.18 13.34
CA PRO A 31 19.77 -0.87 12.28
C PRO A 31 20.82 -1.79 12.89
N LEU A 32 20.98 -2.99 12.34
CA LEU A 32 22.01 -3.94 12.78
C LEU A 32 23.39 -3.28 12.61
N ARG A 33 23.98 -2.85 13.72
CA ARG A 33 25.35 -2.32 13.74
C ARG A 33 26.32 -3.48 13.95
N SER A 34 27.31 -3.57 13.07
CA SER A 34 28.40 -4.53 13.24
C SER A 34 29.17 -4.22 14.53
N SER A 35 29.26 -5.19 15.43
CA SER A 35 30.11 -5.12 16.64
C SER A 35 31.60 -5.31 16.35
N ARG A 36 31.98 -5.55 15.08
CA ARG A 36 33.39 -5.66 14.71
C ARG A 36 34.11 -4.36 15.05
N PRO A 37 35.24 -4.40 15.78
CA PRO A 37 36.08 -3.22 15.96
C PRO A 37 36.47 -2.70 14.58
N VAL A 38 36.40 -1.38 14.40
CA VAL A 38 36.84 -0.71 13.16
C VAL A 38 38.34 -0.93 13.09
N GLY A 39 38.77 -1.98 12.37
CA GLY A 39 40.18 -2.34 12.29
C GLY A 39 40.94 -1.20 11.63
N THR A 40 41.93 -0.66 12.32
CA THR A 40 43.03 0.08 11.69
C THR A 40 43.57 -0.81 10.58
N GLY A 41 43.55 -0.31 9.33
CA GLY A 41 43.88 -1.08 8.13
C GLY A 41 45.10 -1.97 8.35
N LEU A 42 44.85 -3.28 8.47
CA LEU A 42 45.91 -4.27 8.51
C LEU A 42 46.70 -4.12 7.21
N GLU A 43 47.99 -3.79 7.33
CA GLU A 43 48.90 -3.71 6.19
C GLU A 43 48.72 -4.95 5.31
N MET A 44 48.22 -4.68 4.10
CA MET A 44 47.85 -5.68 3.13
C MET A 44 49.14 -6.24 2.51
N LYS A 45 49.57 -7.42 2.95
CA LYS A 45 50.67 -8.14 2.29
C LYS A 45 50.26 -8.48 0.85
N HIS A 46 51.10 -8.05 -0.09
CA HIS A 46 51.00 -8.37 -1.52
C HIS A 46 50.92 -9.88 -1.75
N THR A 47 49.92 -10.33 -2.51
CA THR A 47 49.91 -11.67 -3.12
C THR A 47 50.60 -11.59 -4.47
N THR A 48 51.84 -12.05 -4.54
CA THR A 48 52.68 -12.19 -5.74
C THR A 48 52.33 -13.42 -6.59
N GLY A 49 51.04 -13.78 -6.68
CA GLY A 49 50.53 -14.82 -7.56
C GLY A 49 49.85 -14.19 -8.77
N GLU A 50 50.22 -14.62 -9.97
CA GLU A 50 49.78 -14.06 -11.27
C GLU A 50 48.26 -13.85 -11.33
N GLN A 51 47.83 -12.62 -11.66
CA GLN A 51 46.46 -12.25 -12.07
C GLN A 51 45.29 -12.57 -11.09
N MET A 52 45.51 -12.45 -9.78
CA MET A 52 44.45 -12.57 -8.77
C MET A 52 44.35 -11.32 -7.88
N VAL A 53 43.13 -10.92 -7.52
CA VAL A 53 42.86 -9.83 -6.57
C VAL A 53 42.03 -10.34 -5.40
N ARG A 54 42.29 -9.85 -4.19
CA ARG A 54 41.45 -10.19 -3.02
C ARG A 54 40.07 -9.55 -3.17
N ALA A 55 39.03 -10.36 -3.20
CA ALA A 55 37.65 -9.90 -3.29
C ALA A 55 36.72 -10.95 -2.66
N ARG A 56 35.73 -10.50 -1.88
CA ARG A 56 34.65 -11.38 -1.45
C ARG A 56 33.71 -11.68 -2.61
N LEU A 57 33.00 -12.81 -2.54
CA LEU A 57 32.05 -13.27 -3.56
C LEU A 57 30.88 -12.30 -3.82
N TRP A 58 30.61 -11.38 -2.89
CA TRP A 58 29.54 -10.38 -3.01
C TRP A 58 30.04 -8.98 -3.39
N GLU A 59 31.35 -8.76 -3.52
CA GLU A 59 31.88 -7.46 -3.97
C GLU A 59 31.66 -7.27 -5.47
N ASP A 60 31.70 -6.02 -5.94
CA ASP A 60 31.68 -5.71 -7.37
C ASP A 60 32.90 -6.33 -8.08
N PRO A 61 32.70 -7.25 -9.04
CA PRO A 61 33.80 -7.94 -9.72
C PRO A 61 34.66 -7.00 -10.56
N VAL A 62 34.07 -5.97 -11.18
CA VAL A 62 34.79 -5.03 -12.06
C VAL A 62 35.61 -4.07 -11.20
N ALA A 63 35.00 -3.47 -10.17
CA ALA A 63 35.70 -2.54 -9.29
C ALA A 63 36.82 -3.23 -8.49
N ALA A 64 36.64 -4.49 -8.09
CA ALA A 64 37.68 -5.27 -7.44
C ALA A 64 38.92 -5.45 -8.35
N VAL A 65 38.71 -5.83 -9.61
CA VAL A 65 39.81 -6.01 -10.57
C VAL A 65 40.50 -4.68 -10.91
N GLN A 66 39.73 -3.60 -11.11
CA GLN A 66 40.31 -2.28 -11.33
C GLN A 66 41.20 -1.82 -10.18
N ARG A 67 40.82 -2.09 -8.92
CA ARG A 67 41.68 -1.85 -7.75
C ARG A 67 42.97 -2.65 -7.82
N GLY A 68 42.86 -3.96 -8.10
CA GLY A 68 44.02 -4.84 -8.23
C GLY A 68 45.01 -4.40 -9.31
N ILE A 69 44.53 -3.95 -10.46
CA ILE A 69 45.40 -3.47 -11.55
C ILE A 69 46.11 -2.17 -11.18
N ARG A 70 45.43 -1.23 -10.51
CA ARG A 70 46.05 0.01 -10.02
C ARG A 70 47.18 -0.29 -9.03
N GLU A 71 47.00 -1.29 -8.16
CA GLU A 71 48.02 -1.74 -7.20
C GLU A 71 49.21 -2.43 -7.88
N ILE A 72 48.97 -3.24 -8.91
CA ILE A 72 50.04 -3.90 -9.68
C ILE A 72 50.86 -2.86 -10.46
N ARG A 73 50.20 -1.85 -11.06
CA ARG A 73 50.87 -0.75 -11.77
C ARG A 73 51.72 0.12 -10.84
N SER A 74 51.26 0.40 -9.61
CA SER A 74 52.02 1.19 -8.64
C SER A 74 53.25 0.45 -8.09
N ALA A 75 53.26 -0.89 -8.14
CA ALA A 75 54.37 -1.74 -7.70
C ALA A 75 55.53 -1.89 -8.72
N GLY A 76 55.44 -1.26 -9.90
CA GLY A 76 56.54 -1.10 -10.85
C GLY A 76 56.99 -2.39 -11.56
N LYS A 77 56.38 -2.70 -12.72
CA LYS A 77 56.99 -3.56 -13.75
C LYS A 77 56.81 -2.99 -15.16
N THR A 78 57.79 -3.32 -15.98
CA THR A 78 58.39 -2.59 -17.09
C THR A 78 57.75 -2.78 -18.45
N ALA A 79 58.00 -1.78 -19.31
CA ALA A 79 57.90 -1.80 -20.75
C ALA A 79 58.44 -3.10 -21.38
N GLY A 80 57.53 -3.89 -21.93
CA GLY A 80 57.77 -4.99 -22.86
C GLY A 80 56.73 -4.93 -23.98
N SER A 81 56.93 -5.70 -25.06
CA SER A 81 55.91 -5.85 -26.12
C SER A 81 54.60 -6.32 -25.51
N GLU A 82 53.50 -5.59 -25.75
CA GLU A 82 52.18 -6.00 -25.25
C GLU A 82 51.80 -7.38 -25.82
N PRO A 83 51.54 -8.40 -24.98
CA PRO A 83 51.17 -9.72 -25.46
C PRO A 83 49.82 -9.67 -26.19
N THR A 84 49.66 -10.51 -27.22
CA THR A 84 48.39 -10.62 -27.94
C THR A 84 47.29 -11.17 -27.02
N LEU A 85 46.01 -10.90 -27.31
CA LEU A 85 44.89 -11.44 -26.52
C LEU A 85 44.98 -12.97 -26.35
N THR A 86 45.38 -13.66 -27.42
CA THR A 86 45.60 -15.11 -27.44
C THR A 86 46.69 -15.58 -26.48
N GLN A 87 47.74 -14.78 -26.29
CA GLN A 87 48.81 -15.06 -25.32
C GLN A 87 48.32 -14.79 -23.90
N ARG A 88 47.55 -13.71 -23.68
CA ARG A 88 46.96 -13.37 -22.37
C ARG A 88 45.93 -14.38 -21.88
N LEU A 89 45.19 -15.02 -22.79
CA LEU A 89 44.25 -16.10 -22.48
C LEU A 89 44.94 -17.48 -22.29
N GLY A 90 46.26 -17.56 -22.48
CA GLY A 90 47.04 -18.80 -22.38
C GLY A 90 46.80 -19.59 -21.09
N PRO A 91 46.87 -18.98 -19.89
CA PRO A 91 46.63 -19.68 -18.63
C PRO A 91 45.24 -20.32 -18.55
N LEU A 92 44.21 -19.59 -18.98
CA LEU A 92 42.82 -20.06 -18.93
C LEU A 92 42.57 -21.20 -19.94
N ARG A 93 43.17 -21.10 -21.14
CA ARG A 93 43.17 -22.16 -22.16
C ARG A 93 43.86 -23.42 -21.65
N GLN A 94 45.00 -23.30 -20.98
CA GLN A 94 45.72 -24.43 -20.40
C GLN A 94 44.91 -25.12 -19.29
N ALA A 95 44.26 -24.34 -18.41
CA ALA A 95 43.37 -24.86 -17.38
C ALA A 95 42.20 -25.66 -17.97
N LEU A 96 41.58 -25.16 -19.04
CA LEU A 96 40.51 -25.88 -19.77
C LEU A 96 41.03 -27.18 -20.39
N ALA A 97 42.20 -27.15 -21.03
CA ALA A 97 42.81 -28.32 -21.65
C ALA A 97 43.21 -29.39 -20.61
N GLU A 98 43.68 -28.99 -19.43
CA GLU A 98 44.02 -29.91 -18.34
C GLU A 98 42.78 -30.60 -17.76
N ARG A 99 41.71 -29.85 -17.46
CA ARG A 99 40.44 -30.44 -16.97
C ARG A 99 39.84 -31.41 -17.99
N THR A 100 39.89 -31.04 -19.27
CA THR A 100 39.45 -31.90 -20.38
C THR A 100 40.27 -33.19 -20.45
N ARG A 101 41.60 -33.12 -20.32
CA ARG A 101 42.48 -34.30 -20.29
C ARG A 101 42.17 -35.24 -19.11
N ASN A 102 41.69 -34.69 -18.00
CA ASN A 102 41.22 -35.45 -16.83
C ASN A 102 39.80 -36.03 -17.00
N GLY A 103 39.21 -35.95 -18.20
CA GLY A 103 37.87 -36.47 -18.50
C GLY A 103 36.72 -35.64 -17.91
N GLN A 104 36.98 -34.40 -17.49
CA GLN A 104 35.99 -33.53 -16.87
C GLN A 104 35.26 -32.69 -17.90
N ARG A 105 33.92 -32.64 -17.81
CA ARG A 105 33.10 -31.68 -18.58
C ARG A 105 33.13 -30.30 -17.93
N VAL A 106 33.20 -29.25 -18.73
CA VAL A 106 33.25 -27.84 -18.27
C VAL A 106 32.15 -27.02 -18.95
N THR A 107 31.42 -26.24 -18.17
CA THR A 107 30.49 -25.22 -18.69
C THR A 107 31.11 -23.84 -18.52
N VAL A 108 31.20 -23.05 -19.59
CA VAL A 108 31.65 -21.65 -19.55
C VAL A 108 30.42 -20.75 -19.65
N LEU A 109 30.16 -19.99 -18.60
CA LEU A 109 29.10 -18.98 -18.53
C LEU A 109 29.70 -17.61 -18.86
N LEU A 110 29.35 -17.07 -20.01
CA LEU A 110 29.69 -15.71 -20.44
C LEU A 110 28.57 -14.77 -19.95
N VAL A 111 28.84 -14.02 -18.88
CA VAL A 111 27.83 -13.20 -18.20
C VAL A 111 28.04 -11.74 -18.54
N THR A 112 27.07 -11.12 -19.21
CA THR A 112 27.11 -9.69 -19.52
C THR A 112 26.66 -8.86 -18.33
N THR A 113 27.31 -7.73 -18.09
CA THR A 113 26.99 -6.86 -16.95
C THR A 113 27.17 -5.38 -17.31
N SER A 114 26.58 -4.48 -16.53
CA SER A 114 26.83 -3.04 -16.68
C SER A 114 28.28 -2.70 -16.33
N GLY A 115 28.97 -1.89 -17.13
CA GLY A 115 30.32 -1.41 -16.78
C GLY A 115 30.45 0.09 -16.57
N GLY A 116 29.33 0.83 -16.62
CA GLY A 116 29.31 2.23 -16.23
C GLY A 116 29.72 2.42 -14.76
N PRO A 117 30.27 3.59 -14.40
CA PRO A 117 30.80 3.83 -13.06
C PRO A 117 29.69 4.12 -12.04
N TYR A 118 28.52 4.60 -12.48
CA TYR A 118 27.41 5.06 -11.62
C TYR A 118 26.99 4.06 -10.52
N VAL A 119 26.38 4.60 -9.45
CA VAL A 119 25.97 3.83 -8.27
C VAL A 119 25.05 2.66 -8.64
N GLU A 120 24.06 2.89 -9.50
CA GLU A 120 23.15 1.84 -9.96
C GLU A 120 23.90 0.72 -10.71
N ASN A 121 24.88 1.06 -11.55
CA ASN A 121 25.68 0.05 -12.25
C ASN A 121 26.48 -0.82 -11.27
N THR A 122 27.05 -0.20 -10.24
CA THR A 122 27.79 -0.90 -9.19
C THR A 122 26.89 -1.84 -8.38
N GLU A 123 25.71 -1.38 -7.95
CA GLU A 123 24.76 -2.21 -7.21
C GLU A 123 24.20 -3.33 -8.10
N SER A 124 23.92 -3.07 -9.37
CA SER A 124 23.52 -4.08 -10.34
C SER A 124 24.57 -5.19 -10.48
N ARG A 125 25.86 -4.85 -10.64
CA ARG A 125 26.97 -5.83 -10.69
C ARG A 125 27.06 -6.71 -9.44
N ILE A 126 26.90 -6.09 -8.26
CA ILE A 126 26.89 -6.80 -6.97
C ILE A 126 25.73 -7.80 -6.91
N ARG A 127 24.54 -7.37 -7.34
CA ARG A 127 23.32 -8.20 -7.33
C ARG A 127 23.41 -9.36 -8.31
N ASP A 128 23.89 -9.11 -9.53
CA ASP A 128 24.05 -10.13 -10.57
C ASP A 128 25.08 -11.20 -10.13
N ARG A 129 26.23 -10.79 -9.57
CA ARG A 129 27.24 -11.71 -9.00
C ARG A 129 26.67 -12.54 -7.84
N TYR A 130 25.92 -11.92 -6.94
CA TYR A 130 25.29 -12.63 -5.83
C TYR A 130 24.24 -13.66 -6.31
N ALA A 131 23.38 -13.30 -7.26
CA ALA A 131 22.37 -14.23 -7.81
C ALA A 131 23.02 -15.45 -8.47
N ILE A 132 23.99 -15.22 -9.35
CA ILE A 132 24.64 -16.30 -10.09
C ILE A 132 25.46 -17.17 -9.14
N GLY A 133 26.23 -16.58 -8.22
CA GLY A 133 27.02 -17.32 -7.24
C GLY A 133 26.16 -18.17 -6.30
N THR A 134 25.02 -17.65 -5.83
CA THR A 134 24.09 -18.40 -4.97
C THR A 134 23.33 -19.49 -5.74
N ALA A 135 22.98 -19.25 -7.01
CA ALA A 135 22.40 -20.27 -7.88
C ALA A 135 23.36 -21.45 -8.08
N LEU A 136 24.64 -21.16 -8.36
CA LEU A 136 25.69 -22.18 -8.44
C LEU A 136 25.83 -22.95 -7.13
N GLY A 137 25.78 -22.27 -5.99
CA GLY A 137 25.76 -22.89 -4.66
C GLY A 137 24.61 -23.89 -4.46
N VAL A 138 23.39 -23.50 -4.83
CA VAL A 138 22.19 -24.36 -4.78
C VAL A 138 22.29 -25.54 -5.75
N ALA A 139 22.89 -25.32 -6.92
CA ALA A 139 23.20 -26.34 -7.91
C ALA A 139 24.42 -27.22 -7.55
N CYS A 140 24.81 -27.27 -6.26
CA CYS A 140 25.90 -28.07 -5.72
C CYS A 140 27.32 -27.67 -6.16
N TYR A 141 27.53 -26.49 -6.72
CA TYR A 141 28.86 -25.99 -7.03
C TYR A 141 29.44 -25.19 -5.87
N VAL A 142 30.76 -25.24 -5.70
CA VAL A 142 31.51 -24.44 -4.73
C VAL A 142 32.62 -23.67 -5.45
N PRO A 143 32.89 -22.41 -5.08
CA PRO A 143 33.99 -21.66 -5.65
C PRO A 143 35.32 -22.35 -5.32
N GLU A 144 36.26 -22.33 -6.25
CA GLU A 144 37.61 -22.84 -6.00
C GLU A 144 38.43 -21.88 -5.12
N GLU A 145 38.18 -20.58 -5.27
CA GLU A 145 38.82 -19.50 -4.53
C GLU A 145 37.75 -18.70 -3.75
N GLU A 146 37.73 -18.80 -2.43
CA GLU A 146 36.68 -18.15 -1.59
C GLU A 146 36.95 -16.66 -1.32
N GLY A 147 38.21 -16.22 -1.45
CA GLY A 147 38.65 -14.87 -1.07
C GLY A 147 39.37 -14.10 -2.17
N HIS A 148 39.47 -14.66 -3.37
CA HIS A 148 40.15 -14.06 -4.50
C HIS A 148 39.28 -14.12 -5.75
N LEU A 149 39.40 -13.09 -6.57
CA LEU A 149 38.81 -12.98 -7.90
C LEU A 149 39.95 -12.99 -8.91
N SER A 150 39.87 -13.88 -9.89
CA SER A 150 40.86 -13.94 -10.97
C SER A 150 40.47 -12.99 -12.09
N PHE A 151 41.44 -12.53 -12.87
CA PHE A 151 41.16 -11.69 -14.04
C PHE A 151 42.10 -12.00 -15.19
N VAL A 152 41.69 -11.65 -16.41
CA VAL A 152 42.55 -11.66 -17.60
C VAL A 152 42.66 -10.26 -18.17
N GLU A 153 43.86 -9.83 -18.51
CA GLU A 153 44.10 -8.55 -19.17
C GLU A 153 43.41 -8.51 -20.55
N TRP A 154 42.56 -7.51 -20.78
CA TRP A 154 41.67 -7.44 -21.94
C TRP A 154 42.14 -6.42 -22.98
N GLU A 155 42.06 -5.13 -22.66
CA GLU A 155 42.60 -4.05 -23.49
C GLU A 155 43.38 -3.10 -22.57
N PRO A 156 44.73 -3.22 -22.48
CA PRO A 156 45.54 -2.46 -21.51
C PRO A 156 45.37 -0.94 -21.59
N GLN A 157 44.97 -0.44 -22.77
CA GLN A 157 44.73 0.96 -23.10
C GLN A 157 43.25 1.25 -23.44
N GLY A 158 42.35 0.27 -23.28
CA GLY A 158 40.92 0.40 -23.55
C GLY A 158 40.13 0.84 -22.31
N ALA A 159 38.82 1.07 -22.49
CA ALA A 159 37.93 1.44 -21.37
C ALA A 159 37.84 0.35 -20.29
N ILE A 160 38.01 -0.93 -20.69
CA ILE A 160 38.05 -2.09 -19.80
C ILE A 160 39.43 -2.74 -19.90
N GLU A 161 40.22 -2.58 -18.85
CA GLU A 161 41.60 -3.09 -18.81
C GLU A 161 41.69 -4.61 -18.61
N ALA A 162 40.70 -5.22 -17.95
CA ALA A 162 40.67 -6.65 -17.69
C ALA A 162 39.25 -7.20 -17.51
N LEU A 163 39.09 -8.50 -17.76
CA LEU A 163 37.88 -9.26 -17.54
C LEU A 163 37.99 -10.14 -16.28
N PRO A 164 37.10 -9.98 -15.29
CA PRO A 164 37.03 -10.87 -14.13
C PRO A 164 36.51 -12.27 -14.50
N TYR A 165 37.04 -13.30 -13.87
CA TYR A 165 36.53 -14.67 -13.99
C TYR A 165 36.67 -15.48 -12.70
N GLU A 166 35.84 -16.52 -12.57
CA GLU A 166 35.76 -17.37 -11.39
C GLU A 166 35.54 -18.84 -11.75
N TRP A 167 36.22 -19.73 -11.02
CA TRP A 167 36.04 -21.17 -11.16
C TRP A 167 35.18 -21.74 -10.04
N TYR A 168 34.26 -22.61 -10.44
CA TYR A 168 33.40 -23.37 -9.55
C TYR A 168 33.51 -24.85 -9.88
N ARG A 169 33.53 -25.70 -8.85
CA ARG A 169 33.62 -27.16 -8.97
C ARG A 169 32.44 -27.84 -8.31
N LEU A 170 31.99 -28.95 -8.88
CA LEU A 170 30.89 -29.72 -8.32
C LEU A 170 31.30 -30.35 -6.97
N ARG A 171 30.48 -30.15 -5.94
CA ARG A 171 30.71 -30.68 -4.60
C ARG A 171 30.43 -32.18 -4.56
N ARG A 172 31.41 -32.98 -4.14
CA ARG A 172 31.24 -34.43 -3.93
C ARG A 172 30.57 -34.71 -2.58
N THR A 173 29.24 -34.80 -2.56
CA THR A 173 28.47 -35.26 -1.39
C THR A 173 27.54 -36.41 -1.78
N ARG A 174 26.93 -37.09 -0.80
CA ARG A 174 25.95 -38.16 -1.06
C ARG A 174 24.77 -37.70 -1.94
N LEU A 175 24.40 -36.42 -1.87
CA LEU A 175 23.27 -35.83 -2.62
C LEU A 175 23.69 -35.28 -3.98
N CYS A 176 24.88 -34.70 -4.09
CA CYS A 176 25.35 -34.00 -5.30
C CYS A 176 26.28 -34.85 -6.19
N GLY A 177 26.45 -36.14 -5.88
CA GLY A 177 27.55 -36.97 -6.38
C GLY A 177 27.20 -38.00 -7.48
N GLU A 178 25.94 -38.12 -7.90
CA GLU A 178 25.58 -39.03 -8.99
C GLU A 178 25.90 -38.40 -10.35
N VAL A 179 26.88 -38.99 -11.04
CA VAL A 179 27.36 -38.55 -12.35
C VAL A 179 26.39 -39.06 -13.42
N GLY A 180 25.57 -38.16 -13.95
CA GLY A 180 24.66 -38.47 -15.06
C GLY A 180 24.50 -37.36 -16.10
N SER A 181 24.49 -36.09 -15.72
CA SER A 181 24.23 -34.98 -16.67
C SER A 181 25.01 -33.68 -16.42
N HIS A 182 25.43 -33.38 -15.20
CA HIS A 182 26.05 -32.09 -14.85
C HIS A 182 27.53 -31.97 -15.26
N ALA A 183 27.96 -30.73 -15.54
CA ALA A 183 29.37 -30.42 -15.74
C ALA A 183 30.14 -30.57 -14.41
N ALA A 184 31.37 -31.06 -14.48
CA ALA A 184 32.20 -31.20 -13.28
C ALA A 184 32.69 -29.83 -12.78
N ASN A 185 32.84 -28.87 -13.70
CA ASN A 185 33.32 -27.53 -13.40
C ASN A 185 32.54 -26.48 -14.20
N VAL A 186 32.39 -25.29 -13.61
CA VAL A 186 31.79 -24.11 -14.22
C VAL A 186 32.78 -22.96 -14.16
N LEU A 187 33.02 -22.31 -15.30
CA LEU A 187 33.81 -21.08 -15.41
C LEU A 187 32.85 -19.92 -15.66
N VAL A 188 32.82 -18.94 -14.77
CA VAL A 188 32.04 -17.71 -14.96
C VAL A 188 32.97 -16.60 -15.42
N VAL A 189 32.66 -15.95 -16.54
CA VAL A 189 33.41 -14.80 -17.06
C VAL A 189 32.49 -13.58 -17.07
N TRP A 190 32.89 -12.52 -16.37
CA TRP A 190 32.14 -11.28 -16.25
C TRP A 190 32.54 -10.32 -17.37
N LEU A 191 31.57 -9.92 -18.19
CA LEU A 191 31.76 -9.13 -19.40
C LEU A 191 31.01 -7.80 -19.29
N PRO A 192 31.68 -6.71 -18.92
CA PRO A 192 31.08 -5.38 -18.93
C PRO A 192 30.61 -4.99 -20.34
N ASP A 193 29.48 -4.32 -20.48
CA ASP A 193 28.90 -3.94 -21.80
C ASP A 193 29.90 -3.16 -22.69
N GLU A 194 30.80 -2.36 -22.11
CA GLU A 194 31.84 -1.61 -22.82
C GLU A 194 32.88 -2.54 -23.48
N SER A 195 33.09 -3.73 -22.93
CA SER A 195 33.96 -4.75 -23.52
C SER A 195 33.39 -5.33 -24.82
N LEU A 196 32.09 -5.15 -25.06
CA LEU A 196 31.35 -5.64 -26.23
C LEU A 196 31.16 -4.56 -27.32
N SER A 197 31.82 -3.39 -27.16
CA SER A 197 31.71 -2.23 -28.05
C SER A 197 32.11 -2.52 -29.52
N ARG A 198 32.91 -3.55 -29.78
CA ARG A 198 33.32 -3.97 -31.14
C ARG A 198 32.29 -4.87 -31.83
N GLY A 199 31.17 -5.16 -31.17
CA GLY A 199 30.15 -6.12 -31.58
C GLY A 199 30.02 -7.23 -30.54
N PHE A 200 28.79 -7.51 -30.12
CA PHE A 200 28.45 -8.54 -29.14
C PHE A 200 28.84 -9.94 -29.62
N LEU A 201 28.31 -10.38 -30.76
CA LEU A 201 28.55 -11.72 -31.31
C LEU A 201 30.00 -11.87 -31.75
N THR A 202 30.57 -10.85 -32.37
CA THR A 202 31.95 -10.83 -32.84
C THR A 202 32.92 -11.01 -31.67
N THR A 203 32.72 -10.25 -30.59
CA THR A 203 33.59 -10.30 -29.40
C THR A 203 33.49 -11.63 -28.69
N LEU A 204 32.28 -12.12 -28.42
CA LEU A 204 32.08 -13.39 -27.71
C LEU A 204 32.53 -14.60 -28.55
N THR A 205 32.35 -14.55 -29.86
CA THR A 205 32.89 -15.55 -30.78
C THR A 205 34.40 -15.58 -30.71
N SER A 206 35.06 -14.42 -30.84
CA SER A 206 36.51 -14.31 -30.79
C SER A 206 37.07 -14.82 -29.45
N LEU A 207 36.46 -14.41 -28.33
CA LEU A 207 36.83 -14.86 -26.99
C LEU A 207 36.67 -16.39 -26.84
N SER A 208 35.50 -16.92 -27.21
CA SER A 208 35.22 -18.35 -27.06
C SER A 208 36.12 -19.22 -27.95
N GLN A 209 36.40 -18.79 -29.19
CA GLN A 209 37.36 -19.46 -30.08
C GLN A 209 38.78 -19.43 -29.50
N ALA A 210 39.23 -18.28 -28.98
CA ALA A 210 40.57 -18.14 -28.41
C ALA A 210 40.80 -19.05 -27.19
N LEU A 211 39.75 -19.34 -26.42
CA LEU A 211 39.79 -20.23 -25.25
C LEU A 211 39.92 -21.72 -25.60
N VAL A 212 39.46 -22.14 -26.78
CA VAL A 212 39.46 -23.57 -27.19
C VAL A 212 40.29 -23.86 -28.44
N CYS A 213 41.03 -22.88 -28.94
CA CYS A 213 41.84 -23.04 -30.13
C CYS A 213 43.00 -24.03 -29.94
N GLN A 214 43.44 -24.64 -31.04
CA GLN A 214 44.65 -25.45 -31.06
C GLN A 214 45.88 -24.53 -31.09
N GLU A 215 46.76 -24.68 -30.10
CA GLU A 215 47.93 -23.83 -29.91
C GLU A 215 49.12 -24.24 -30.79
N SER A 216 49.81 -23.26 -31.36
CA SER A 216 51.08 -23.44 -32.07
C SER A 216 52.24 -23.63 -31.08
N GLN A 217 53.05 -24.68 -31.28
CA GLN A 217 54.19 -25.02 -30.42
C GLN A 217 55.30 -23.94 -30.37
N GLN A 218 55.31 -22.97 -31.29
CA GLN A 218 56.40 -21.99 -31.41
C GLN A 218 56.05 -20.56 -30.96
N LYS A 219 54.76 -20.18 -30.92
CA LYS A 219 54.33 -18.78 -30.67
C LYS A 219 53.18 -18.60 -29.67
N SER A 220 52.64 -19.68 -29.13
CA SER A 220 51.44 -19.66 -28.27
C SER A 220 50.21 -18.98 -28.90
N GLU A 221 50.17 -18.94 -30.23
CA GLU A 221 49.07 -18.42 -31.04
C GLU A 221 48.14 -19.54 -31.50
N CYS A 222 46.88 -19.19 -31.79
CA CYS A 222 45.90 -20.12 -32.33
C CYS A 222 46.25 -20.49 -33.78
N LEU A 223 46.22 -21.79 -34.11
CA LEU A 223 46.37 -22.25 -35.47
C LEU A 223 45.16 -21.85 -36.31
N LEU A 224 45.39 -21.46 -37.55
CA LEU A 224 44.34 -21.16 -38.53
C LEU A 224 44.16 -22.37 -39.46
N THR A 225 42.97 -22.51 -40.03
CA THR A 225 42.72 -23.50 -41.09
C THR A 225 43.43 -23.10 -42.38
N ASP A 226 43.88 -24.09 -43.14
CA ASP A 226 44.55 -23.90 -44.43
C ASP A 226 43.58 -23.47 -45.56
N ASP A 227 42.28 -23.37 -45.26
CA ASP A 227 41.25 -22.93 -46.19
C ASP A 227 41.30 -21.42 -46.45
N LYS A 228 40.69 -20.99 -47.57
CA LYS A 228 40.59 -19.56 -47.94
C LYS A 228 40.01 -18.65 -46.84
N ARG A 229 39.24 -19.21 -45.90
CA ARG A 229 38.58 -18.49 -44.80
C ARG A 229 39.48 -18.23 -43.59
N ARG A 230 40.64 -18.93 -43.47
CA ARG A 230 41.58 -18.83 -42.33
C ARG A 230 40.87 -18.78 -40.97
N LEU A 231 39.99 -19.75 -40.71
CA LEU A 231 39.24 -19.82 -39.45
C LEU A 231 40.13 -20.34 -38.32
N VAL A 232 39.80 -20.03 -37.07
CA VAL A 232 40.53 -20.59 -35.91
C VAL A 232 40.30 -22.09 -35.83
N ARG A 233 41.38 -22.87 -35.84
CA ARG A 233 41.33 -24.33 -35.69
C ARG A 233 41.06 -24.67 -34.23
N LEU A 234 39.91 -25.28 -33.95
CA LEU A 234 39.50 -25.66 -32.60
C LEU A 234 40.14 -26.99 -32.19
N ASN A 235 40.41 -27.16 -30.88
CA ASN A 235 40.87 -28.43 -30.34
C ASN A 235 39.67 -29.38 -30.15
N PRO A 236 39.58 -30.51 -30.90
CA PRO A 236 38.38 -31.35 -30.90
C PRO A 236 38.09 -32.01 -29.54
N ALA A 237 39.11 -32.31 -28.74
CA ALA A 237 38.93 -32.89 -27.41
C ALA A 237 38.28 -31.87 -26.45
N VAL A 238 38.75 -30.62 -26.50
CA VAL A 238 38.20 -29.53 -25.69
C VAL A 238 36.81 -29.14 -26.18
N GLN A 239 36.61 -29.13 -27.51
CA GLN A 239 35.32 -28.84 -28.14
C GLN A 239 34.20 -29.80 -27.69
N GLN A 240 34.52 -31.08 -27.46
CA GLN A 240 33.55 -32.08 -27.00
C GLN A 240 33.24 -32.00 -25.49
N ALA A 241 34.17 -31.46 -24.70
CA ALA A 241 34.06 -31.42 -23.24
C ALA A 241 33.64 -30.06 -22.67
N VAL A 242 33.84 -28.98 -23.43
CA VAL A 242 33.54 -27.59 -23.02
C VAL A 242 32.29 -27.09 -23.73
N THR A 243 31.32 -26.60 -22.97
CA THR A 243 30.09 -25.97 -23.51
C THR A 243 30.04 -24.50 -23.11
N PHE A 244 29.88 -23.61 -24.09
CA PHE A 244 29.71 -22.18 -23.86
C PHE A 244 28.24 -21.80 -23.86
N LYS A 245 27.84 -20.99 -22.86
CA LYS A 245 26.50 -20.43 -22.70
C LYS A 245 26.60 -18.95 -22.41
N ILE A 246 25.65 -18.17 -22.94
CA ILE A 246 25.61 -16.72 -22.76
C ILE A 246 24.47 -16.39 -21.80
N MET A 247 24.78 -15.65 -20.74
CA MET A 247 23.79 -15.03 -19.87
C MET A 247 23.81 -13.53 -20.11
N GLY A 248 22.81 -13.04 -20.83
CA GLY A 248 22.76 -11.68 -21.35
C GLY A 248 21.84 -11.55 -22.55
N PRO A 249 21.79 -10.36 -23.16
CA PRO A 249 22.43 -9.11 -22.73
C PRO A 249 21.78 -8.46 -21.49
N ARG A 250 22.52 -7.57 -20.79
CA ARG A 250 22.06 -6.93 -19.56
C ARG A 250 20.97 -5.88 -19.75
N SER A 251 20.85 -5.28 -20.94
CA SER A 251 19.83 -4.28 -21.26
C SER A 251 19.15 -4.55 -22.60
N SER A 252 17.91 -4.07 -22.74
CA SER A 252 17.16 -4.11 -24.00
C SER A 252 17.87 -3.37 -25.14
N SER A 253 18.65 -2.32 -24.81
CA SER A 253 19.51 -1.60 -25.77
C SER A 253 20.61 -2.51 -26.33
N THR A 254 21.28 -3.27 -25.45
CA THR A 254 22.35 -4.21 -25.83
C THR A 254 21.77 -5.41 -26.60
N PHE A 255 20.56 -5.87 -26.25
CA PHE A 255 19.83 -6.88 -27.03
C PHE A 255 19.51 -6.40 -28.45
N ARG A 256 19.06 -5.15 -28.59
CA ARG A 256 18.84 -4.57 -29.91
C ARG A 256 20.13 -4.49 -30.74
N ALA A 257 21.26 -4.15 -30.13
CA ALA A 257 22.56 -4.15 -30.80
C ALA A 257 22.98 -5.55 -31.26
N LEU A 258 22.76 -6.58 -30.43
CA LEU A 258 22.93 -7.99 -30.80
C LEU A 258 22.11 -8.36 -32.04
N LEU A 259 20.82 -7.97 -32.11
CA LEU A 259 19.96 -8.27 -33.25
C LEU A 259 20.41 -7.55 -34.53
N GLN A 260 20.89 -6.32 -34.40
CA GLN A 260 21.44 -5.58 -35.54
C GLN A 260 22.67 -6.30 -36.08
N GLU A 261 23.62 -6.62 -35.21
CA GLU A 261 24.85 -7.34 -35.57
C GLU A 261 24.55 -8.72 -36.16
N ALA A 262 23.59 -9.45 -35.60
CA ALA A 262 23.17 -10.75 -36.14
C ALA A 262 22.69 -10.64 -37.60
N GLY A 263 21.92 -9.60 -37.93
CA GLY A 263 21.47 -9.35 -39.30
C GLY A 263 22.59 -8.88 -40.24
N ASP A 264 23.58 -8.16 -39.71
CA ASP A 264 24.73 -7.70 -40.51
C ASP A 264 25.74 -8.82 -40.80
N LEU A 265 25.96 -9.73 -39.84
CA LEU A 265 26.91 -10.86 -39.96
C LEU A 265 26.31 -12.09 -40.65
N TYR A 266 25.02 -12.38 -40.42
CA TYR A 266 24.34 -13.60 -40.87
C TYR A 266 23.05 -13.27 -41.64
N PRO A 267 23.18 -12.70 -42.86
CA PRO A 267 22.00 -12.35 -43.69
C PRO A 267 21.17 -13.59 -44.05
N ASP A 268 21.84 -14.69 -44.41
CA ASP A 268 21.22 -15.97 -44.75
C ASP A 268 21.41 -17.02 -43.65
N SER A 269 20.54 -18.04 -43.62
CA SER A 269 20.67 -19.18 -42.70
C SER A 269 21.95 -19.97 -42.98
N HIS A 270 22.87 -20.01 -42.03
CA HIS A 270 24.10 -20.78 -42.16
C HIS A 270 23.98 -22.14 -41.46
N GLU A 271 23.66 -23.19 -42.23
CA GLU A 271 23.85 -24.58 -41.79
C GLU A 271 25.31 -25.01 -42.03
N GLY A 272 26.19 -24.85 -41.03
CA GLY A 272 27.51 -25.49 -41.05
C GLY A 272 28.66 -24.77 -40.35
N ILE A 273 29.20 -25.46 -39.33
CA ILE A 273 30.56 -25.48 -38.73
C ILE A 273 31.45 -24.24 -38.94
N GLY A 274 31.78 -23.57 -37.83
CA GLY A 274 33.10 -22.92 -37.68
C GLY A 274 33.18 -21.62 -36.89
N VAL A 275 32.05 -21.00 -36.48
CA VAL A 275 32.10 -19.72 -35.75
C VAL A 275 32.00 -19.95 -34.23
N TRP A 276 30.93 -20.56 -33.73
CA TRP A 276 30.81 -20.85 -32.29
C TRP A 276 31.40 -22.23 -31.93
N PRO A 277 32.13 -22.36 -30.80
CA PRO A 277 32.87 -23.59 -30.48
C PRO A 277 32.04 -24.78 -29.99
N ASN A 278 30.74 -24.64 -29.71
CA ASN A 278 29.91 -25.78 -29.26
C ASN A 278 29.81 -26.90 -30.31
N THR A 279 29.60 -28.15 -29.89
CA THR A 279 29.56 -29.35 -30.77
C THR A 279 28.50 -29.31 -31.88
N GLY A 280 27.45 -28.50 -31.74
CA GLY A 280 26.44 -28.23 -32.78
C GLY A 280 26.49 -26.80 -33.35
N GLY A 281 27.49 -26.01 -32.99
CA GLY A 281 27.61 -24.60 -33.37
C GLY A 281 26.51 -23.67 -32.83
N ALA A 282 25.57 -24.20 -32.04
CA ALA A 282 24.45 -23.46 -31.47
C ALA A 282 24.89 -22.62 -30.27
N ILE A 283 24.40 -21.39 -30.23
CA ILE A 283 24.61 -20.46 -29.12
C ILE A 283 23.42 -20.57 -28.19
N GLU A 284 23.61 -21.03 -26.96
CA GLU A 284 22.57 -21.00 -25.93
C GLU A 284 22.55 -19.62 -25.27
N LEU A 285 21.44 -18.90 -25.43
CA LEU A 285 21.21 -17.57 -24.87
C LEU A 285 20.18 -17.63 -23.74
N TYR A 286 20.56 -17.12 -22.57
CA TYR A 286 19.70 -16.96 -21.39
C TYR A 286 19.55 -15.46 -21.15
N SER A 287 18.35 -14.92 -21.29
CA SER A 287 18.07 -13.48 -21.26
C SER A 287 17.25 -13.08 -20.01
N PRO A 288 17.87 -12.95 -18.82
CA PRO A 288 17.14 -12.67 -17.59
C PRO A 288 16.76 -11.22 -17.36
N TRP A 289 17.31 -10.28 -18.13
CA TRP A 289 17.14 -8.84 -17.90
C TRP A 289 16.33 -8.10 -18.98
N THR A 290 16.12 -8.70 -20.15
CA THR A 290 15.48 -8.01 -21.29
C THR A 290 14.01 -8.39 -21.41
N SER A 291 13.12 -7.54 -20.86
CA SER A 291 11.66 -7.73 -20.85
C SER A 291 10.91 -7.03 -21.99
N ALA A 292 11.55 -6.06 -22.67
CA ALA A 292 10.92 -5.30 -23.76
C ALA A 292 10.27 -6.21 -24.81
N MET A 293 9.11 -5.79 -25.33
CA MET A 293 8.36 -6.57 -26.32
C MET A 293 9.22 -6.92 -27.54
N LYS A 294 9.21 -8.19 -27.95
CA LYS A 294 10.14 -8.71 -28.97
C LYS A 294 10.02 -8.01 -30.33
N GLY A 295 8.80 -7.67 -30.76
CA GLY A 295 8.58 -6.89 -31.98
C GLY A 295 9.20 -5.49 -31.92
N LEU A 296 9.17 -4.82 -30.76
CA LEU A 296 9.78 -3.50 -30.56
C LEU A 296 11.31 -3.55 -30.57
N LEU A 297 11.91 -4.64 -30.04
CA LEU A 297 13.36 -4.85 -30.11
C LEU A 297 13.87 -4.88 -31.56
N ALA A 298 13.10 -5.44 -32.50
CA ALA A 298 13.44 -5.49 -33.92
C ALA A 298 12.93 -4.30 -34.75
N TYR A 299 12.00 -3.51 -34.22
CA TYR A 299 11.36 -2.41 -34.94
C TYR A 299 12.36 -1.34 -35.39
N GLY A 300 12.33 -0.92 -36.66
CA GLY A 300 13.24 0.10 -37.19
C GLY A 300 14.71 -0.37 -37.35
N LEU A 301 15.00 -1.66 -37.21
CA LEU A 301 16.28 -2.22 -37.66
C LEU A 301 16.35 -2.15 -39.19
N LYS A 302 17.56 -2.00 -39.75
CA LYS A 302 17.76 -1.90 -41.20
C LYS A 302 17.76 -3.28 -41.88
N LYS A 303 17.33 -3.30 -43.15
CA LYS A 303 17.50 -4.46 -44.05
C LYS A 303 18.97 -4.71 -44.37
N GLU A 304 19.24 -5.94 -44.76
CA GLU A 304 20.51 -6.38 -45.33
C GLU A 304 20.91 -5.46 -46.51
N GLY A 305 22.14 -4.91 -46.49
CA GLY A 305 22.61 -3.93 -47.47
C GLY A 305 22.22 -2.46 -47.20
N GLY A 306 21.58 -2.17 -46.06
CA GLY A 306 21.45 -0.83 -45.48
C GLY A 306 20.38 0.09 -46.06
N LYS A 307 19.56 -0.38 -47.02
CA LYS A 307 18.46 0.41 -47.62
C LYS A 307 17.09 -0.05 -47.10
N GLY A 308 16.44 0.81 -46.30
CA GLY A 308 15.09 0.59 -45.77
C GLY A 308 15.04 -0.21 -44.47
N GLU A 309 13.86 -0.20 -43.84
CA GLU A 309 13.58 -0.93 -42.59
C GLU A 309 13.35 -2.42 -42.86
N ALA A 310 13.84 -3.27 -41.95
CA ALA A 310 13.73 -4.74 -42.00
C ALA A 310 12.27 -5.19 -41.96
N CYS A 311 11.47 -4.51 -41.16
CA CYS A 311 10.07 -4.77 -40.90
C CYS A 311 9.36 -3.43 -40.68
N THR A 312 8.05 -3.38 -40.95
CA THR A 312 7.26 -2.15 -40.84
C THR A 312 6.11 -2.25 -39.85
N THR A 313 5.61 -3.46 -39.55
CA THR A 313 4.57 -3.73 -38.55
C THR A 313 5.14 -4.53 -37.39
N TYR A 314 4.54 -4.40 -36.20
CA TYR A 314 4.97 -5.11 -35.00
C TYR A 314 5.09 -6.62 -35.22
N GLU A 315 4.06 -7.26 -35.78
CA GLU A 315 4.06 -8.71 -36.01
C GLU A 315 5.16 -9.14 -36.99
N ALA A 316 5.40 -8.36 -38.05
CA ALA A 316 6.50 -8.62 -38.98
C ALA A 316 7.86 -8.43 -38.29
N CYS A 317 7.96 -7.45 -37.38
CA CYS A 317 9.16 -7.23 -36.59
C CYS A 317 9.40 -8.32 -35.55
N GLU A 318 8.35 -8.88 -34.95
CA GLU A 318 8.47 -10.02 -34.06
C GLU A 318 8.94 -11.26 -34.81
N GLN A 319 8.44 -11.49 -36.02
CA GLN A 319 8.97 -12.56 -36.89
C GLN A 319 10.45 -12.31 -37.26
N GLU A 320 10.81 -11.06 -37.56
CA GLU A 320 12.19 -10.66 -37.86
C GLU A 320 13.12 -10.87 -36.66
N PHE A 321 12.64 -10.63 -35.43
CA PHE A 321 13.36 -10.93 -34.20
C PHE A 321 13.77 -12.41 -34.14
N TYR A 322 12.81 -13.32 -34.30
CA TYR A 322 13.09 -14.76 -34.28
C TYR A 322 13.92 -15.21 -35.48
N ARG A 323 13.70 -14.63 -36.67
CA ARG A 323 14.48 -14.91 -37.88
C ARG A 323 15.96 -14.59 -37.68
N ARG A 324 16.29 -13.41 -37.14
CA ARG A 324 17.68 -12.98 -36.91
C ARG A 324 18.41 -13.87 -35.92
N LEU A 325 17.74 -14.29 -34.84
CA LEU A 325 18.31 -15.24 -33.89
C LEU A 325 18.55 -16.62 -34.54
N ALA A 326 17.57 -17.12 -35.31
CA ALA A 326 17.69 -18.39 -36.01
C ALA A 326 18.82 -18.39 -37.05
N ASN A 327 18.95 -17.32 -37.85
CA ASN A 327 20.03 -17.17 -38.83
C ASN A 327 21.42 -17.19 -38.20
N ALA A 328 21.56 -16.60 -37.01
CA ALA A 328 22.79 -16.62 -36.23
C ALA A 328 22.99 -17.92 -35.41
N ASN A 329 22.11 -18.92 -35.55
CA ASN A 329 22.09 -20.17 -34.78
C ASN A 329 22.03 -19.95 -33.26
N ILE A 330 21.31 -18.89 -32.83
CA ILE A 330 21.08 -18.57 -31.42
C ILE A 330 19.77 -19.21 -30.98
N ARG A 331 19.86 -20.01 -29.91
CA ARG A 331 18.72 -20.63 -29.24
C ARG A 331 18.43 -19.85 -27.96
N LEU A 332 17.29 -19.18 -27.91
CA LEU A 332 16.81 -18.50 -26.71
C LEU A 332 16.23 -19.54 -25.75
N VAL A 333 17.03 -19.98 -24.78
CA VAL A 333 16.67 -21.04 -23.83
C VAL A 333 15.82 -20.48 -22.69
N TYR A 334 16.19 -19.30 -22.19
CA TYR A 334 15.49 -18.62 -21.11
C TYR A 334 15.16 -17.17 -21.49
N ASP A 335 13.95 -16.77 -21.15
CA ASP A 335 13.42 -15.42 -21.34
C ASP A 335 12.68 -14.99 -20.06
N VAL A 336 12.96 -13.78 -19.57
CA VAL A 336 12.31 -13.23 -18.36
C VAL A 336 10.81 -12.99 -18.56
N GLY A 337 10.38 -12.83 -19.81
CA GLY A 337 9.01 -12.52 -20.18
C GLY A 337 8.93 -11.30 -21.09
N SER A 338 7.71 -10.93 -21.45
CA SER A 338 7.42 -9.76 -22.28
C SER A 338 6.43 -8.84 -21.55
N ASP A 339 6.65 -7.54 -21.71
CA ASP A 339 5.90 -6.50 -21.00
C ASP A 339 4.42 -6.38 -21.41
N ASP A 340 4.02 -7.00 -22.53
CA ASP A 340 2.62 -7.05 -22.98
C ASP A 340 1.69 -7.69 -21.93
N ARG A 341 2.14 -8.79 -21.31
CA ARG A 341 1.41 -9.45 -20.23
C ARG A 341 1.45 -8.65 -18.93
N LEU A 342 2.58 -8.02 -18.65
CA LEU A 342 2.79 -7.20 -17.45
C LEU A 342 1.88 -5.98 -17.45
N PHE A 343 1.82 -5.25 -18.57
CA PHE A 343 0.93 -4.10 -18.73
C PHE A 343 -0.54 -4.49 -18.82
N GLY A 344 -0.86 -5.66 -19.39
CA GLY A 344 -2.22 -6.22 -19.32
C GLY A 344 -2.68 -6.42 -17.87
N ALA A 345 -1.88 -7.08 -17.05
CA ALA A 345 -2.16 -7.31 -15.63
C ALA A 345 -2.24 -5.99 -14.84
N LEU A 346 -1.37 -5.02 -15.14
CA LEU A 346 -1.38 -3.70 -14.51
C LEU A 346 -2.64 -2.90 -14.86
N VAL A 347 -3.07 -2.90 -16.12
CA VAL A 347 -4.31 -2.24 -16.56
C VAL A 347 -5.52 -2.85 -15.84
N GLU A 348 -5.59 -4.18 -15.71
CA GLU A 348 -6.64 -4.84 -14.95
C GLU A 348 -6.60 -4.48 -13.46
N GLU A 349 -5.42 -4.37 -12.85
CA GLU A 349 -5.29 -3.95 -11.46
C GLU A 349 -5.75 -2.50 -11.25
N LEU A 350 -5.43 -1.58 -12.17
CA LEU A 350 -5.92 -0.20 -12.12
C LEU A 350 -7.46 -0.16 -12.18
N GLU A 351 -8.10 -0.97 -13.01
CA GLU A 351 -9.57 -1.09 -13.05
C GLU A 351 -10.14 -1.64 -11.74
N ARG A 352 -9.49 -2.65 -11.12
CA ARG A 352 -9.91 -3.18 -9.80
C ARG A 352 -9.89 -2.08 -8.74
N ARG A 353 -9.00 -1.09 -8.87
CA ARG A 353 -8.89 0.09 -8.01
C ARG A 353 -9.70 1.30 -8.50
N GLN A 354 -10.71 1.04 -9.33
CA GLN A 354 -11.65 2.02 -9.86
C GLN A 354 -11.04 3.06 -10.80
N VAL A 355 -9.83 2.87 -11.32
CA VAL A 355 -9.29 3.75 -12.38
C VAL A 355 -9.94 3.40 -13.70
N ARG A 356 -10.80 4.29 -14.19
CA ARG A 356 -11.56 4.11 -15.42
C ARG A 356 -10.78 4.70 -16.60
N LEU A 357 -10.10 3.85 -17.36
CA LEU A 357 -9.37 4.27 -18.56
C LEU A 357 -10.29 4.99 -19.55
N GLY A 358 -9.86 6.14 -20.06
CA GLY A 358 -10.65 7.00 -20.96
C GLY A 358 -11.53 8.03 -20.24
N TRP A 359 -11.92 7.81 -18.99
CA TRP A 359 -12.54 8.84 -18.14
C TRP A 359 -11.47 9.57 -17.33
N ASP A 360 -10.72 8.81 -16.54
CA ASP A 360 -9.80 9.35 -15.55
C ASP A 360 -8.43 9.62 -16.19
N ALA A 361 -7.76 10.70 -15.78
CA ALA A 361 -6.44 11.05 -16.28
C ALA A 361 -5.36 10.09 -15.73
N VAL A 362 -4.57 9.50 -16.63
CA VAL A 362 -3.43 8.64 -16.30
C VAL A 362 -2.16 9.30 -16.83
N ILE A 363 -1.17 9.48 -15.96
CA ILE A 363 0.11 10.12 -16.29
C ILE A 363 1.20 9.08 -16.34
N LEU A 364 2.00 9.08 -17.40
CA LEU A 364 3.17 8.22 -17.57
C LEU A 364 4.43 9.07 -17.64
N ILE A 365 5.42 8.78 -16.79
CA ILE A 365 6.69 9.48 -16.73
C ILE A 365 7.78 8.48 -17.10
N GLY A 366 8.30 8.58 -18.32
CA GLY A 366 9.27 7.64 -18.88
C GLY A 366 10.70 8.19 -18.94
N GLU A 367 11.69 7.35 -18.69
CA GLU A 367 13.11 7.68 -18.95
C GLU A 367 13.36 7.87 -20.47
N TRP A 368 13.98 8.97 -20.88
CA TRP A 368 14.12 9.34 -22.29
C TRP A 368 15.36 8.77 -22.97
N ASP A 369 16.45 8.62 -22.25
CA ASP A 369 17.78 8.32 -22.80
C ASP A 369 18.01 6.81 -23.04
N SER A 370 17.38 5.90 -22.29
CA SER A 370 17.40 4.47 -22.62
C SER A 370 16.33 4.05 -23.64
N PHE A 371 16.63 3.02 -24.43
CA PHE A 371 15.65 2.41 -25.32
C PHE A 371 14.44 1.87 -24.56
N TYR A 372 14.69 1.20 -23.43
CA TYR A 372 13.64 0.60 -22.63
C TYR A 372 12.71 1.66 -22.01
N GLY A 373 13.26 2.73 -21.43
CA GLY A 373 12.48 3.83 -20.89
C GLY A 373 11.56 4.51 -21.92
N ARG A 374 12.00 4.62 -23.17
CA ARG A 374 11.17 5.17 -24.27
C ARG A 374 10.05 4.23 -24.71
N VAL A 375 10.25 2.92 -24.57
CA VAL A 375 9.32 1.89 -25.02
C VAL A 375 8.21 1.65 -24.01
N LEU A 376 8.49 1.67 -22.71
CA LEU A 376 7.51 1.41 -21.64
C LEU A 376 6.22 2.25 -21.76
N PRO A 377 6.26 3.59 -21.98
CA PRO A 377 5.04 4.37 -22.19
C PRO A 377 4.26 3.97 -23.45
N ILE A 378 4.94 3.51 -24.51
CA ILE A 378 4.29 3.07 -25.75
C ILE A 378 3.51 1.76 -25.51
N GLU A 379 4.12 0.84 -24.78
CA GLU A 379 3.52 -0.45 -24.44
C GLU A 379 2.32 -0.29 -23.51
N PHE A 380 2.42 0.54 -22.45
CA PHE A 380 1.27 0.86 -21.59
C PHE A 380 0.13 1.50 -22.38
N ARG A 381 0.43 2.51 -23.22
CA ARG A 381 -0.56 3.18 -24.07
C ARG A 381 -1.24 2.19 -25.02
N ALA A 382 -0.49 1.24 -25.58
CA ALA A 382 -1.04 0.21 -26.44
C ALA A 382 -1.98 -0.75 -25.67
N ALA A 383 -1.59 -1.17 -24.46
CA ALA A 383 -2.44 -1.97 -23.58
C ALA A 383 -3.73 -1.23 -23.20
N ALA A 384 -3.63 0.05 -22.84
CA ALA A 384 -4.79 0.89 -22.55
C ALA A 384 -5.70 1.06 -23.77
N CYS A 385 -5.15 1.29 -24.97
CA CYS A 385 -5.94 1.42 -26.20
C CYS A 385 -6.69 0.11 -26.52
N ALA A 386 -6.01 -1.03 -26.42
CA ALA A 386 -6.61 -2.35 -26.63
C ALA A 386 -7.72 -2.64 -25.61
N LYS A 387 -7.55 -2.19 -24.36
CA LYS A 387 -8.58 -2.33 -23.32
C LYS A 387 -9.81 -1.45 -23.59
N VAL A 388 -9.63 -0.16 -23.86
CA VAL A 388 -10.75 0.76 -24.16
C VAL A 388 -11.51 0.34 -25.42
N ALA A 389 -10.84 -0.29 -26.39
CA ALA A 389 -11.48 -0.87 -27.56
C ALA A 389 -12.53 -1.97 -27.24
N THR A 390 -12.44 -2.59 -26.05
CA THR A 390 -13.42 -3.60 -25.60
C THR A 390 -14.74 -3.01 -25.11
N PHE A 391 -14.80 -1.70 -24.83
CA PHE A 391 -16.01 -1.05 -24.29
C PHE A 391 -17.17 -1.03 -25.29
N SER A 392 -18.39 -0.92 -24.75
CA SER A 392 -19.60 -0.77 -25.56
C SER A 392 -19.61 0.58 -26.29
N GLU A 393 -20.33 0.67 -27.41
CA GLU A 393 -20.43 1.95 -28.14
C GLU A 393 -21.10 3.06 -27.34
N ALA A 394 -21.95 2.70 -26.36
CA ALA A 394 -22.58 3.66 -25.47
C ALA A 394 -21.54 4.28 -24.51
N GLU A 395 -20.67 3.44 -23.93
CA GLU A 395 -19.57 3.89 -23.07
C GLU A 395 -18.58 4.76 -23.84
N LEU A 396 -18.15 4.33 -25.04
CA LEU A 396 -17.24 5.10 -25.89
C LEU A 396 -17.77 6.52 -26.21
N LYS A 397 -19.08 6.65 -26.49
CA LYS A 397 -19.72 7.96 -26.71
C LYS A 397 -19.72 8.83 -25.44
N GLN A 398 -19.83 8.23 -24.26
CA GLN A 398 -19.78 8.99 -23.00
C GLN A 398 -18.39 9.55 -22.71
N ILE A 399 -17.33 8.81 -23.06
CA ILE A 399 -15.93 9.26 -22.92
C ILE A 399 -15.39 10.06 -24.10
N LEU A 400 -16.24 10.38 -25.08
CA LEU A 400 -15.84 11.11 -26.30
C LEU A 400 -14.78 10.38 -27.14
N VAL A 401 -14.62 9.07 -26.97
CA VAL A 401 -13.70 8.24 -27.77
C VAL A 401 -14.41 7.75 -29.02
N PRO A 402 -13.84 7.94 -30.23
CA PRO A 402 -14.48 7.52 -31.47
C PRO A 402 -14.54 5.99 -31.60
N THR A 403 -15.65 5.47 -32.14
CA THR A 403 -15.88 4.03 -32.33
C THR A 403 -14.87 3.36 -33.28
N THR A 404 -14.13 4.15 -34.05
CA THR A 404 -13.00 3.70 -34.88
C THR A 404 -11.92 3.00 -34.06
N ILE A 405 -11.81 3.30 -32.75
CA ILE A 405 -10.89 2.63 -31.83
C ILE A 405 -10.98 1.10 -31.89
N LYS A 406 -12.18 0.54 -32.08
CA LYS A 406 -12.39 -0.92 -32.17
C LYS A 406 -11.66 -1.55 -33.36
N SER A 407 -11.55 -0.81 -34.46
CA SER A 407 -10.82 -1.23 -35.66
C SER A 407 -9.33 -0.89 -35.61
N TRP A 408 -8.97 0.14 -34.86
CA TRP A 408 -7.61 0.67 -34.80
C TRP A 408 -6.75 0.03 -33.71
N CYS A 409 -7.36 -0.36 -32.58
CA CYS A 409 -6.70 -1.01 -31.44
C CYS A 409 -7.36 -2.36 -31.07
N PRO A 410 -7.55 -3.31 -32.00
CA PRO A 410 -8.10 -4.63 -31.66
C PRO A 410 -7.14 -5.47 -30.79
N THR A 411 -5.83 -5.21 -30.90
CA THR A 411 -4.77 -5.89 -30.14
C THR A 411 -3.69 -4.89 -29.75
N VAL A 412 -2.87 -5.24 -28.75
CA VAL A 412 -1.73 -4.42 -28.31
C VAL A 412 -0.76 -4.18 -29.48
N ALA A 413 -0.42 -5.22 -30.25
CA ALA A 413 0.44 -5.11 -31.43
C ALA A 413 -0.07 -4.07 -32.45
N ARG A 414 -1.37 -4.05 -32.74
CA ARG A 414 -1.95 -3.10 -33.68
C ARG A 414 -2.00 -1.67 -33.11
N ALA A 415 -2.21 -1.54 -31.81
CA ALA A 415 -2.15 -0.26 -31.12
C ALA A 415 -0.72 0.32 -31.10
N ILE A 416 0.32 -0.52 -31.03
CA ILE A 416 1.71 -0.11 -31.20
C ILE A 416 1.95 0.43 -32.62
N ASP A 417 1.53 -0.31 -33.66
CA ASP A 417 1.64 0.14 -35.05
C ASP A 417 0.97 1.49 -35.27
N LEU A 418 -0.22 1.69 -34.70
CA LEU A 418 -0.95 2.96 -34.79
C LEU A 418 -0.14 4.11 -34.18
N GLN A 419 0.41 3.93 -32.98
CA GLN A 419 1.22 4.94 -32.30
C GLN A 419 2.47 5.32 -33.10
N ILE A 420 3.15 4.34 -33.69
CA ILE A 420 4.43 4.57 -34.39
C ILE A 420 4.19 5.12 -35.80
N GLN A 421 3.28 4.53 -36.57
CA GLN A 421 3.08 4.87 -37.98
C GLN A 421 2.14 6.07 -38.16
N ARG A 422 1.13 6.23 -37.29
CA ARG A 422 0.08 7.25 -37.41
C ARG A 422 -0.18 7.93 -36.05
N PRO A 423 0.81 8.65 -35.50
CA PRO A 423 0.69 9.27 -34.18
C PRO A 423 -0.49 10.25 -34.09
N ALA A 424 -0.77 11.01 -35.15
CA ALA A 424 -1.91 11.94 -35.17
C ALA A 424 -3.27 11.22 -35.03
N ASP A 425 -3.43 10.05 -35.66
CA ASP A 425 -4.63 9.23 -35.52
C ASP A 425 -4.74 8.69 -34.09
N TYR A 426 -3.63 8.27 -33.47
CA TYR A 426 -3.62 7.82 -32.09
C TYR A 426 -4.04 8.94 -31.11
N GLU A 427 -3.45 10.13 -31.23
CA GLU A 427 -3.78 11.26 -30.36
C GLU A 427 -5.25 11.72 -30.52
N SER A 428 -5.87 11.49 -31.69
CA SER A 428 -7.29 11.77 -31.92
C SER A 428 -8.25 10.87 -31.12
N LEU A 429 -7.76 9.77 -30.54
CA LEU A 429 -8.57 8.86 -29.73
C LEU A 429 -8.87 9.40 -28.33
N THR A 430 -8.17 10.46 -27.88
CA THR A 430 -8.40 11.15 -26.59
C THR A 430 -8.57 10.21 -25.40
N LEU A 431 -7.60 9.29 -25.19
CA LEU A 431 -7.67 8.26 -24.14
C LEU A 431 -7.39 8.77 -22.71
N ASN A 432 -7.13 10.06 -22.52
CA ASN A 432 -6.70 10.67 -21.26
C ASN A 432 -5.43 10.04 -20.64
N VAL A 433 -4.54 9.52 -21.48
CA VAL A 433 -3.23 8.99 -21.08
C VAL A 433 -2.13 9.94 -21.54
N PHE A 434 -1.54 10.68 -20.61
CA PHE A 434 -0.52 11.71 -20.85
C PHE A 434 0.88 11.15 -20.65
N ARG A 435 1.83 11.59 -21.49
CA ARG A 435 3.22 11.14 -21.43
C ARG A 435 4.17 12.30 -21.15
N TYR A 436 5.00 12.13 -20.14
CA TYR A 436 6.13 12.98 -19.80
C TYR A 436 7.42 12.17 -19.83
N SER A 437 8.55 12.87 -19.86
CA SER A 437 9.85 12.21 -19.89
C SER A 437 10.88 12.93 -19.04
N TYR A 438 11.87 12.17 -18.56
CA TYR A 438 13.00 12.66 -17.76
C TYR A 438 14.31 12.01 -18.24
N LEU A 439 15.45 12.56 -17.82
CA LEU A 439 16.78 11.99 -18.08
C LEU A 439 17.23 11.16 -16.88
N SER A 440 17.88 10.02 -17.12
CA SER A 440 18.44 9.20 -16.04
C SER A 440 19.52 9.94 -15.23
N GLY A 441 19.72 9.54 -13.96
CA GLY A 441 20.76 10.09 -13.08
C GLY A 441 20.43 11.49 -12.55
N LEU A 442 19.20 11.68 -12.04
CA LEU A 442 18.67 12.97 -11.59
C LEU A 442 19.40 13.53 -10.35
N ASP A 443 20.01 12.68 -9.54
CA ASP A 443 20.81 13.07 -8.37
C ASP A 443 22.15 13.72 -8.75
N GLY A 444 22.65 13.45 -9.96
CA GLY A 444 23.94 13.93 -10.44
C GLY A 444 25.14 13.34 -9.70
N GLU A 445 24.98 12.19 -9.03
CA GLU A 445 26.06 11.52 -8.30
C GLU A 445 27.01 10.78 -9.25
N VAL A 446 28.28 11.22 -9.29
CA VAL A 446 29.35 10.57 -10.06
C VAL A 446 30.39 9.98 -9.11
N PRO A 447 30.73 8.69 -9.22
CA PRO A 447 31.72 8.08 -8.34
C PRO A 447 33.15 8.58 -8.62
N GLY A 448 33.92 8.82 -7.55
CA GLY A 448 35.30 9.31 -7.59
C GLY A 448 35.51 10.72 -7.06
N ASP A 449 34.44 11.42 -6.69
CA ASP A 449 34.47 12.79 -6.15
C ASP A 449 34.43 12.83 -4.60
N ASP A 450 34.86 11.74 -3.94
CA ASP A 450 34.84 11.59 -2.48
C ASP A 450 35.62 12.71 -1.76
N SER A 451 36.65 13.29 -2.39
CA SER A 451 37.38 14.45 -1.86
C SER A 451 36.54 15.73 -1.84
N VAL A 452 35.57 15.88 -2.74
CA VAL A 452 34.64 17.02 -2.80
C VAL A 452 33.50 16.82 -1.81
N ILE A 453 33.03 15.58 -1.63
CA ILE A 453 31.98 15.20 -0.67
C ILE A 453 32.48 15.32 0.78
N ALA A 454 33.70 14.86 1.07
CA ALA A 454 34.32 15.02 2.40
C ALA A 454 34.50 16.51 2.78
N GLY A 455 34.84 17.37 1.81
CA GLY A 455 34.95 18.82 2.01
C GLY A 455 33.61 19.54 2.24
N ARG A 456 32.50 18.99 1.72
CA ARG A 456 31.13 19.48 2.02
C ARG A 456 30.62 19.00 3.37
N GLY A 457 30.95 17.75 3.76
CA GLY A 457 30.55 17.15 5.04
C GLY A 457 31.15 17.85 6.28
N GLU A 458 32.35 18.43 6.17
CA GLU A 458 32.94 19.23 7.26
C GLU A 458 32.29 20.60 7.43
N LYS A 459 31.82 21.24 6.36
CA LYS A 459 31.12 22.54 6.44
C LYS A 459 29.69 22.43 6.98
N ALA A 460 29.04 21.27 6.82
CA ALA A 460 27.67 21.03 7.28
C ALA A 460 27.52 20.87 8.81
N LYS A 461 28.62 20.75 9.56
CA LYS A 461 28.59 20.60 11.04
C LYS A 461 28.55 21.92 11.81
N THR A 462 28.65 23.06 11.14
CA THR A 462 28.64 24.38 11.79
C THR A 462 27.76 25.35 11.03
N GLY A 463 26.44 25.26 11.23
CA GLY A 463 25.50 26.29 10.78
C GLY A 463 24.12 25.77 10.40
N ASP A 464 23.19 25.83 11.36
CA ASP A 464 21.77 26.13 11.15
C ASP A 464 21.00 25.30 10.09
N GLN A 465 20.54 24.10 10.50
CA GLN A 465 19.63 23.21 9.75
C GLN A 465 18.20 23.77 9.51
N LEU A 466 17.97 25.07 9.67
CA LEU A 466 16.65 25.69 9.56
C LEU A 466 16.42 26.55 8.32
N LYS A 467 17.33 26.56 7.33
CA LYS A 467 17.19 27.36 6.08
C LYS A 467 17.69 26.72 4.78
N ASP A 468 17.93 25.40 4.71
CA ASP A 468 18.33 24.74 3.45
C ASP A 468 17.18 24.52 2.44
N ALA A 469 15.99 25.07 2.73
CA ALA A 469 14.98 25.41 1.73
C ALA A 469 15.34 26.69 0.93
N GLN A 470 16.60 27.12 0.91
CA GLN A 470 17.10 27.94 -0.18
C GLN A 470 17.16 27.06 -1.43
N ARG A 471 16.07 27.10 -2.23
CA ARG A 471 15.96 26.59 -3.60
C ARG A 471 17.34 26.27 -4.19
N GLU A 472 17.67 24.98 -4.30
CA GLU A 472 18.85 24.56 -5.05
C GLU A 472 18.85 25.30 -6.39
N ARG A 473 20.01 25.90 -6.69
CA ARG A 473 20.16 26.66 -7.93
C ARG A 473 20.11 25.68 -9.10
N PRO A 474 19.59 26.11 -10.27
CA PRO A 474 19.64 25.34 -11.51
C PRO A 474 21.08 25.32 -12.07
N GLU A 475 22.02 24.81 -11.28
CA GLU A 475 23.46 24.79 -11.52
C GLU A 475 24.05 23.49 -10.97
N GLY A 476 24.93 22.82 -11.72
CA GLY A 476 25.63 21.62 -11.27
C GLY A 476 25.19 20.35 -12.02
N THR A 477 25.58 19.19 -11.47
CA THR A 477 25.30 17.87 -12.07
C THR A 477 23.90 17.36 -11.72
N GLY A 478 23.37 17.69 -10.54
CA GLY A 478 22.02 17.30 -10.12
C GLY A 478 20.93 18.04 -10.91
N GLN A 479 19.88 17.30 -11.30
CA GLN A 479 18.77 17.78 -12.13
C GLN A 479 17.46 17.92 -11.34
N LEU A 480 17.53 18.18 -10.04
CA LEU A 480 16.37 18.25 -9.14
C LEU A 480 15.44 19.44 -9.44
N ASP A 481 15.98 20.51 -10.04
CA ASP A 481 15.20 21.64 -10.54
C ASP A 481 14.29 21.23 -11.71
N TYR A 482 14.78 20.39 -12.63
CA TYR A 482 13.97 19.80 -13.69
C TYR A 482 12.86 18.90 -13.12
N VAL A 483 13.13 18.15 -12.04
CA VAL A 483 12.06 17.36 -11.38
C VAL A 483 10.96 18.28 -10.86
N ARG A 484 11.31 19.41 -10.20
CA ARG A 484 10.30 20.38 -9.73
C ARG A 484 9.55 21.03 -10.88
N ALA A 485 10.24 21.40 -11.96
CA ALA A 485 9.61 21.95 -13.16
C ALA A 485 8.65 20.94 -13.82
N LEU A 486 9.05 19.66 -13.84
CA LEU A 486 8.20 18.57 -14.31
C LEU A 486 6.95 18.42 -13.44
N VAL A 487 7.09 18.43 -12.11
CA VAL A 487 5.95 18.38 -11.18
C VAL A 487 5.02 19.57 -11.37
N ALA A 488 5.55 20.79 -11.50
CA ALA A 488 4.74 21.99 -11.73
C ALA A 488 3.97 21.87 -13.05
N ARG A 489 4.63 21.43 -14.12
CA ARG A 489 4.00 21.20 -15.42
C ARG A 489 2.89 20.15 -15.34
N ILE A 490 3.15 19.03 -14.67
CA ILE A 490 2.17 17.97 -14.46
C ILE A 490 0.98 18.49 -13.65
N HIS A 491 1.23 19.34 -12.65
CA HIS A 491 0.15 19.92 -11.84
C HIS A 491 -0.71 20.88 -12.66
N ASP A 492 -0.09 21.73 -13.48
CA ASP A 492 -0.79 22.70 -14.34
C ASP A 492 -1.55 22.04 -15.50
N GLU A 493 -1.01 20.97 -16.08
CA GLU A 493 -1.60 20.25 -17.21
C GLU A 493 -2.51 19.08 -16.79
N GLY A 494 -2.34 18.56 -15.58
CA GLY A 494 -2.88 17.26 -15.13
C GLY A 494 -3.77 17.33 -13.89
N GLU A 495 -4.56 18.40 -13.73
CA GLU A 495 -5.58 18.48 -12.69
C GLU A 495 -6.45 17.20 -12.69
N GLY A 496 -6.50 16.50 -11.55
CA GLY A 496 -7.33 15.29 -11.39
C GLY A 496 -6.70 13.96 -11.83
N ALA A 497 -5.37 13.84 -11.96
CA ALA A 497 -4.73 12.56 -12.26
C ALA A 497 -5.06 11.48 -11.21
N ARG A 498 -5.67 10.37 -11.66
CA ARG A 498 -6.07 9.26 -10.78
C ARG A 498 -4.99 8.20 -10.63
N ALA A 499 -4.14 8.06 -11.64
CA ALA A 499 -2.99 7.16 -11.60
C ALA A 499 -1.75 7.79 -12.25
N ILE A 500 -0.59 7.54 -11.65
CA ILE A 500 0.71 8.07 -12.10
C ILE A 500 1.73 6.92 -12.18
N GLY A 501 2.15 6.60 -13.39
CA GLY A 501 3.16 5.61 -13.70
C GLY A 501 4.54 6.23 -13.84
N ILE A 502 5.52 5.72 -13.09
CA ILE A 502 6.93 6.14 -13.20
C ILE A 502 7.70 4.96 -13.75
N LEU A 503 8.13 5.10 -15.00
CA LEU A 503 8.64 4.02 -15.84
C LEU A 503 10.10 4.32 -16.18
N GLY A 504 11.02 3.64 -15.50
CA GLY A 504 12.45 3.84 -15.67
C GLY A 504 13.25 2.67 -15.12
N THR A 505 14.54 2.64 -15.47
CA THR A 505 15.43 1.55 -15.06
C THR A 505 16.11 1.78 -13.72
N ASP A 506 16.25 3.04 -13.30
CA ASP A 506 16.92 3.43 -12.06
C ASP A 506 15.91 3.73 -10.93
N PRO A 507 15.89 2.92 -9.85
CA PRO A 507 15.04 3.17 -8.70
C PRO A 507 15.35 4.47 -7.95
N TYR A 508 16.58 4.99 -7.99
CA TYR A 508 16.93 6.27 -7.35
C TYR A 508 16.17 7.43 -7.97
N ASP A 509 16.10 7.49 -9.30
CA ASP A 509 15.34 8.50 -10.03
C ASP A 509 13.85 8.39 -9.74
N SER A 510 13.31 7.18 -9.78
CA SER A 510 11.88 6.96 -9.50
C SER A 510 11.50 7.43 -8.09
N LEU A 511 12.34 7.17 -7.08
CA LEU A 511 12.11 7.62 -5.71
C LEU A 511 12.12 9.14 -5.58
N LEU A 512 13.02 9.83 -6.29
CA LEU A 512 13.05 11.30 -6.32
C LEU A 512 11.77 11.89 -6.94
N ILE A 513 11.32 11.31 -8.07
CA ILE A 513 10.09 11.74 -8.75
C ILE A 513 8.86 11.51 -7.87
N ILE A 514 8.74 10.33 -7.23
CA ILE A 514 7.62 10.03 -6.31
C ILE A 514 7.61 11.02 -5.14
N LYS A 515 8.78 11.27 -4.52
CA LYS A 515 8.91 12.23 -3.41
C LYS A 515 8.43 13.62 -3.80
N ALA A 516 8.69 14.04 -5.03
CA ALA A 516 8.26 15.35 -5.54
C ALA A 516 6.76 15.40 -5.88
N LEU A 517 6.19 14.32 -6.43
CA LEU A 517 4.79 14.27 -6.88
C LEU A 517 3.79 13.98 -5.77
N ARG A 518 4.17 13.19 -4.77
CA ARG A 518 3.24 12.71 -3.73
C ARG A 518 2.51 13.83 -2.96
N PRO A 519 3.15 14.97 -2.62
CA PRO A 519 2.45 16.09 -1.99
C PRO A 519 1.39 16.74 -2.89
N SER A 520 1.64 16.81 -4.19
CA SER A 520 0.71 17.40 -5.17
C SER A 520 -0.43 16.44 -5.56
N PHE A 521 -0.20 15.13 -5.48
CA PHE A 521 -1.16 14.08 -5.82
C PHE A 521 -1.27 13.03 -4.69
N PRO A 522 -1.81 13.41 -3.52
CA PRO A 522 -1.79 12.54 -2.33
C PRO A 522 -2.66 11.28 -2.45
N HIS A 523 -3.67 11.31 -3.34
CA HIS A 523 -4.66 10.25 -3.52
C HIS A 523 -4.54 9.53 -4.88
N ALA A 524 -3.57 9.89 -5.72
CA ALA A 524 -3.33 9.19 -6.96
C ALA A 524 -2.68 7.82 -6.70
N ILE A 525 -3.03 6.83 -7.51
CA ILE A 525 -2.39 5.52 -7.49
C ILE A 525 -1.06 5.63 -8.22
N PHE A 526 0.04 5.56 -7.47
CA PHE A 526 1.37 5.49 -8.05
C PHE A 526 1.64 4.06 -8.50
N PHE A 527 2.23 3.90 -9.68
CA PHE A 527 2.67 2.59 -10.13
C PHE A 527 4.01 2.64 -10.84
N THR A 528 4.69 1.49 -10.86
CA THR A 528 5.95 1.30 -11.58
C THR A 528 6.05 -0.13 -12.08
N VAL A 529 7.10 -0.40 -12.87
CA VAL A 529 7.46 -1.75 -13.32
C VAL A 529 8.72 -2.19 -12.59
N ASP A 530 8.93 -3.49 -12.48
CA ASP A 530 10.09 -4.12 -11.84
C ASP A 530 10.20 -3.88 -10.34
N LEU A 531 9.98 -4.94 -9.54
CA LEU A 531 10.05 -4.86 -8.09
C LEU A 531 11.49 -4.67 -7.61
N ASP A 532 11.77 -3.59 -6.88
CA ASP A 532 13.06 -3.33 -6.22
C ASP A 532 12.87 -3.08 -4.72
N ALA A 533 13.73 -3.69 -3.90
CA ALA A 533 13.69 -3.58 -2.45
C ALA A 533 13.93 -2.15 -1.93
N ARG A 534 14.56 -1.27 -2.73
CA ARG A 534 14.74 0.14 -2.37
C ARG A 534 13.40 0.88 -2.25
N HIS A 535 12.41 0.56 -3.08
CA HIS A 535 11.06 1.13 -2.96
C HIS A 535 10.34 0.70 -1.68
N LEU A 536 10.73 -0.43 -1.12
CA LEU A 536 10.14 -1.04 0.08
C LEU A 536 10.83 -0.58 1.38
N HIS A 537 11.89 0.22 1.29
CA HIS A 537 12.66 0.62 2.45
C HIS A 537 11.83 1.55 3.36
N GLN A 538 11.96 1.38 4.67
CA GLN A 538 11.12 2.10 5.65
C GLN A 538 11.28 3.63 5.58
N SER A 539 12.45 4.14 5.18
CA SER A 539 12.67 5.59 4.97
C SER A 539 11.84 6.15 3.81
N GLU A 540 11.53 5.31 2.82
CA GLU A 540 10.84 5.68 1.60
C GLU A 540 9.33 5.51 1.72
N TYR A 541 8.87 4.74 2.71
CA TYR A 541 7.47 4.39 2.92
C TYR A 541 6.52 5.60 2.92
N LYS A 542 6.91 6.76 3.46
CA LYS A 542 6.05 7.97 3.42
C LYS A 542 5.66 8.35 1.98
N SER A 543 6.54 8.12 1.02
CA SER A 543 6.36 8.45 -0.38
C SER A 543 5.89 7.25 -1.23
N THR A 544 6.37 6.04 -0.96
CA THR A 544 6.11 4.84 -1.78
C THR A 544 4.93 4.01 -1.30
N ARG A 545 4.36 4.28 -0.13
CA ARG A 545 3.22 3.54 0.40
C ARG A 545 2.07 3.41 -0.61
N ASN A 546 1.48 2.22 -0.69
CA ASN A 546 0.40 1.86 -1.63
C ASN A 546 0.77 2.06 -3.11
N MET A 547 2.07 2.19 -3.44
CA MET A 547 2.52 2.14 -4.83
C MET A 547 2.34 0.71 -5.34
N VAL A 548 1.79 0.58 -6.54
CA VAL A 548 1.59 -0.69 -7.23
C VAL A 548 2.78 -0.98 -8.13
N THR A 549 3.35 -2.17 -8.05
CA THR A 549 4.47 -2.58 -8.89
C THR A 549 4.11 -3.83 -9.67
N ALA A 550 4.13 -3.73 -11.00
CA ALA A 550 3.98 -4.88 -11.88
C ALA A 550 5.37 -5.43 -12.23
N SER A 551 5.59 -6.73 -12.08
CA SER A 551 6.91 -7.32 -12.26
C SER A 551 6.84 -8.76 -12.73
N PRO A 552 7.79 -9.23 -13.58
CA PRO A 552 7.82 -10.64 -13.98
C PRO A 552 8.13 -11.58 -12.80
N PHE A 553 8.86 -11.11 -11.78
CA PHE A 553 9.21 -11.89 -10.60
C PHE A 553 9.08 -11.06 -9.32
N GLY A 554 8.76 -11.74 -8.21
CA GLY A 554 8.95 -11.18 -6.87
C GLY A 554 10.42 -11.19 -6.44
N LEU A 555 10.67 -10.85 -5.17
CA LEU A 555 12.00 -10.89 -4.57
C LEU A 555 12.49 -12.31 -4.22
N GLN A 556 11.71 -13.35 -4.51
CA GLN A 556 12.08 -14.74 -4.23
C GLN A 556 11.30 -15.69 -5.14
N LEU A 557 11.85 -16.88 -5.38
CA LEU A 557 11.14 -17.99 -5.99
C LEU A 557 10.46 -18.86 -4.92
N ASP A 558 9.68 -19.84 -5.36
CA ASP A 558 9.19 -20.92 -4.49
C ASP A 558 10.33 -21.56 -3.67
N GLY A 559 10.02 -21.97 -2.44
CA GLY A 559 11.03 -22.40 -1.46
C GLY A 559 11.89 -23.59 -1.91
N MET A 560 11.39 -24.44 -2.80
CA MET A 560 12.17 -25.57 -3.33
C MET A 560 13.14 -25.17 -4.45
N LEU A 561 12.84 -24.07 -5.16
CA LEU A 561 13.73 -23.46 -6.15
C LEU A 561 14.79 -22.59 -5.45
N GLN A 562 14.36 -21.74 -4.52
CA GLN A 562 15.22 -20.78 -3.79
C GLN A 562 16.11 -21.47 -2.73
N ARG A 563 15.59 -22.53 -2.10
CA ARG A 563 16.22 -23.27 -0.98
C ARG A 563 16.62 -22.35 0.18
N ASP A 564 17.89 -22.42 0.58
CA ASP A 564 18.43 -21.70 1.73
C ASP A 564 18.90 -20.28 1.39
N VAL A 565 18.65 -19.81 0.16
CA VAL A 565 19.04 -18.48 -0.29
C VAL A 565 18.00 -17.46 0.20
N PRO A 566 18.40 -16.39 0.91
CA PRO A 566 17.46 -15.38 1.37
C PRO A 566 16.80 -14.64 0.19
N PRO A 567 15.71 -13.89 0.43
CA PRO A 567 15.10 -13.05 -0.59
C PRO A 567 16.11 -12.08 -1.22
N PHE A 568 15.98 -11.92 -2.52
CA PHE A 568 16.73 -11.01 -3.36
C PHE A 568 16.26 -9.56 -3.21
N ARG A 569 17.01 -8.63 -3.83
CA ARG A 569 16.76 -7.20 -3.78
C ARG A 569 16.04 -6.65 -5.02
N SER A 570 15.97 -7.41 -6.10
CA SER A 570 15.21 -7.04 -7.30
C SER A 570 14.62 -8.25 -8.03
N SER A 571 13.57 -8.01 -8.81
CA SER A 571 12.96 -8.99 -9.71
C SER A 571 13.98 -9.59 -10.70
N TYR A 572 14.84 -8.74 -11.27
CA TYR A 572 15.90 -9.18 -12.19
C TYR A 572 16.93 -10.08 -11.52
N GLN A 573 17.20 -9.88 -10.23
CA GLN A 573 18.09 -10.77 -9.48
C GLN A 573 17.48 -12.17 -9.34
N THR A 574 16.16 -12.25 -9.07
CA THR A 574 15.39 -13.50 -9.05
C THR A 574 15.40 -14.20 -10.42
N SER A 575 15.22 -13.43 -11.50
CA SER A 575 15.28 -13.93 -12.88
C SER A 575 16.68 -14.47 -13.24
N ALA A 576 17.75 -13.73 -12.90
CA ALA A 576 19.13 -14.14 -13.14
C ALA A 576 19.50 -15.42 -12.36
N TYR A 577 18.98 -15.54 -11.13
CA TYR A 577 19.13 -16.77 -10.33
C TYR A 577 18.48 -17.97 -11.03
N LEU A 578 17.23 -17.85 -11.50
CA LEU A 578 16.55 -18.93 -12.22
C LEU A 578 17.27 -19.28 -13.53
N ALA A 579 17.69 -18.27 -14.29
CA ALA A 579 18.47 -18.44 -15.52
C ALA A 579 19.78 -19.20 -15.26
N ALA A 580 20.46 -18.93 -14.14
CA ALA A 580 21.71 -19.59 -13.77
C ALA A 580 21.48 -21.07 -13.42
N LEU A 581 20.40 -21.38 -12.69
CA LEU A 581 19.99 -22.76 -12.41
C LEU A 581 19.68 -23.53 -13.70
N GLN A 582 19.01 -22.90 -14.68
CA GLN A 582 18.77 -23.53 -15.98
C GLN A 582 20.06 -23.71 -16.79
N ALA A 583 20.94 -22.71 -16.78
CA ALA A 583 22.21 -22.75 -17.51
C ALA A 583 23.10 -23.92 -17.08
N VAL A 584 23.10 -24.28 -15.78
CA VAL A 584 23.84 -25.44 -15.26
C VAL A 584 23.01 -26.74 -15.23
N GLN A 585 21.85 -26.76 -15.90
CA GLN A 585 20.93 -27.89 -16.01
C GLN A 585 20.43 -28.41 -14.66
N PHE A 586 20.34 -27.53 -13.66
CA PHE A 586 19.73 -27.84 -12.38
C PHE A 586 18.21 -27.73 -12.44
N VAL A 587 17.71 -26.79 -13.24
CA VAL A 587 16.30 -26.70 -13.64
C VAL A 587 16.22 -27.07 -15.12
N VAL A 588 15.43 -28.09 -15.45
CA VAL A 588 15.35 -28.65 -16.80
C VAL A 588 13.91 -28.57 -17.30
N CYS A 589 13.74 -28.16 -18.55
CA CYS A 589 12.45 -28.22 -19.23
C CYS A 589 12.11 -29.69 -19.55
N ARG A 590 10.97 -30.18 -19.07
CA ARG A 590 10.51 -31.54 -19.38
C ARG A 590 9.82 -31.53 -20.76
N PRO A 591 10.31 -32.24 -21.77
CA PRO A 591 9.75 -32.16 -23.11
C PRO A 591 8.37 -32.84 -23.22
N ASP A 592 7.42 -32.18 -23.88
CA ASP A 592 6.26 -32.84 -24.52
C ASP A 592 6.73 -33.47 -25.86
N GLY A 593 7.53 -34.54 -25.78
CA GLY A 593 8.06 -35.25 -26.96
C GLY A 593 9.52 -34.91 -27.33
N HIS A 594 10.19 -35.84 -28.01
CA HIS A 594 11.66 -35.98 -28.13
C HIS A 594 12.46 -34.87 -28.88
N GLU A 595 11.89 -33.70 -29.18
CA GLU A 595 12.63 -32.65 -29.91
C GLU A 595 13.00 -31.45 -29.03
N PRO A 596 14.29 -31.03 -29.00
CA PRO A 596 14.69 -29.78 -28.38
C PRO A 596 14.15 -28.60 -29.22
N SER A 597 13.12 -27.91 -28.71
CA SER A 597 12.54 -26.74 -29.36
C SER A 597 13.50 -25.55 -29.37
N THR A 598 13.45 -24.74 -30.43
CA THR A 598 14.17 -23.46 -30.56
C THR A 598 13.57 -22.33 -29.70
N THR A 599 12.45 -22.61 -29.02
CA THR A 599 11.69 -21.69 -28.19
C THR A 599 11.86 -21.98 -26.69
N PRO A 600 11.66 -20.96 -25.81
CA PRO A 600 11.65 -21.15 -24.36
C PRO A 600 10.66 -22.23 -23.92
N CYS A 601 10.91 -22.81 -22.74
CA CYS A 601 10.10 -23.90 -22.20
C CYS A 601 8.62 -23.53 -22.08
N ARG A 602 7.72 -24.38 -22.60
CA ARG A 602 6.26 -24.16 -22.55
C ARG A 602 5.48 -25.25 -21.80
N SER A 603 6.13 -26.36 -21.48
CA SER A 603 5.52 -27.50 -20.77
C SER A 603 5.63 -27.28 -19.26
N GLY A 604 6.79 -27.59 -18.69
CA GLY A 604 7.05 -27.40 -17.27
C GLY A 604 8.50 -27.65 -16.88
N TYR A 605 8.90 -27.05 -15.78
CA TYR A 605 10.23 -27.20 -15.21
C TYR A 605 10.27 -28.30 -14.16
N HIS A 606 11.28 -29.15 -14.26
CA HIS A 606 11.67 -30.08 -13.22
C HIS A 606 12.95 -29.60 -12.54
N VAL A 607 13.01 -29.71 -11.22
CA VAL A 607 14.14 -29.27 -10.40
C VAL A 607 14.93 -30.50 -9.96
N ALA A 608 16.24 -30.47 -10.18
CA ALA A 608 17.12 -31.54 -9.73
C ALA A 608 17.05 -31.69 -8.20
N LEU A 609 17.13 -32.94 -7.74
CA LEU A 609 17.02 -33.32 -6.32
C LEU A 609 15.62 -33.05 -5.71
N THR A 610 14.59 -32.95 -6.54
CA THR A 610 13.19 -33.00 -6.10
C THR A 610 12.49 -34.24 -6.68
N PRO A 611 11.37 -34.70 -6.07
CA PRO A 611 10.55 -35.77 -6.64
C PRO A 611 10.08 -35.47 -8.08
N GLU A 612 10.11 -36.49 -8.95
CA GLU A 612 9.82 -36.39 -10.41
C GLU A 612 8.37 -35.99 -10.76
N ASP A 613 7.46 -36.08 -9.79
CA ASP A 613 6.05 -35.66 -9.88
C ASP A 613 5.88 -34.15 -9.65
N ARG A 614 6.89 -33.46 -9.12
CA ARG A 614 6.82 -32.02 -8.86
C ARG A 614 7.28 -31.23 -10.08
N ILE A 615 6.32 -30.72 -10.83
CA ILE A 615 6.55 -29.92 -12.04
C ILE A 615 6.03 -28.50 -11.79
N TYR A 616 6.84 -27.52 -12.17
CA TYR A 616 6.46 -26.11 -12.17
C TYR A 616 5.98 -25.70 -13.55
N ASP A 617 4.90 -24.93 -13.64
CA ASP A 617 4.48 -24.33 -14.91
C ASP A 617 5.58 -23.42 -15.44
N ALA A 618 5.93 -23.62 -16.71
CA ALA A 618 6.89 -22.78 -17.41
C ALA A 618 6.24 -21.53 -18.03
N GLY A 619 4.92 -21.41 -17.94
CA GLY A 619 4.17 -20.22 -18.35
C GLY A 619 4.64 -18.94 -17.66
N LEU A 620 4.38 -17.81 -18.33
CA LEU A 620 4.61 -16.47 -17.77
C LEU A 620 3.46 -16.12 -16.83
N HIS A 621 3.79 -15.84 -15.57
CA HIS A 621 2.85 -15.48 -14.50
C HIS A 621 3.22 -14.10 -13.95
N PRO A 622 2.81 -12.99 -14.61
CA PRO A 622 3.15 -11.64 -14.16
C PRO A 622 2.65 -11.41 -12.74
N ARG A 623 3.47 -10.75 -11.91
CA ARG A 623 3.17 -10.50 -10.50
C ARG A 623 2.84 -9.03 -10.27
N ILE A 624 1.84 -8.80 -9.43
CA ILE A 624 1.43 -7.47 -8.98
C ILE A 624 1.73 -7.37 -7.50
N PHE A 625 2.45 -6.33 -7.10
CA PHE A 625 2.79 -6.05 -5.71
C PHE A 625 2.28 -4.68 -5.28
N GLU A 626 1.99 -4.54 -3.99
CA GLU A 626 1.75 -3.25 -3.35
C GLU A 626 2.76 -3.00 -2.23
N VAL A 627 3.24 -1.76 -2.13
CA VAL A 627 4.16 -1.38 -1.05
C VAL A 627 3.40 -1.24 0.27
N GLY A 628 3.58 -2.23 1.14
CA GLY A 628 3.12 -2.23 2.53
C GLY A 628 4.21 -1.81 3.52
N ARG A 629 3.82 -1.67 4.79
CA ARG A 629 4.67 -1.21 5.89
C ARG A 629 5.81 -2.18 6.23
N GLU A 630 5.60 -3.47 5.97
CA GLU A 630 6.56 -4.54 6.26
C GLU A 630 7.28 -5.06 5.01
N GLY A 631 6.98 -4.52 3.83
CA GLY A 631 7.55 -4.94 2.55
C GLY A 631 6.51 -4.99 1.43
N ALA A 632 6.83 -5.72 0.36
CA ALA A 632 5.92 -5.92 -0.77
C ALA A 632 4.84 -6.94 -0.41
N VAL A 633 3.58 -6.57 -0.62
CA VAL A 633 2.42 -7.45 -0.50
C VAL A 633 2.06 -7.94 -1.89
N ASP A 634 2.02 -9.26 -2.08
CA ASP A 634 1.67 -9.87 -3.35
C ASP A 634 0.14 -9.82 -3.55
N LEU A 635 -0.29 -9.23 -4.66
CA LEU A 635 -1.69 -9.06 -5.08
C LEU A 635 -2.00 -9.78 -6.39
N SER A 636 -1.10 -10.63 -6.86
CA SER A 636 -1.21 -11.29 -8.16
C SER A 636 -2.49 -12.14 -8.23
N PRO A 637 -3.32 -11.97 -9.27
CA PRO A 637 -4.44 -12.86 -9.56
C PRO A 637 -3.95 -14.27 -9.93
N VAL A 638 -4.82 -15.27 -9.77
CA VAL A 638 -4.48 -16.66 -10.14
C VAL A 638 -4.96 -16.94 -11.57
N ASP A 639 -4.02 -17.04 -12.51
CA ASP A 639 -4.32 -17.32 -13.92
C ASP A 639 -4.86 -18.74 -14.13
N LYS A 640 -4.21 -19.74 -13.50
CA LYS A 640 -4.57 -21.16 -13.55
C LYS A 640 -4.62 -21.75 -12.14
N GLU A 641 -5.79 -22.24 -11.74
CA GLU A 641 -5.96 -22.87 -10.43
C GLU A 641 -5.28 -24.23 -10.34
N GLY A 642 -4.70 -24.54 -9.18
CA GLY A 642 -4.12 -25.84 -8.87
C GLY A 642 -2.81 -26.16 -9.59
N VAL A 643 -2.25 -25.20 -10.34
CA VAL A 643 -1.00 -25.36 -11.07
C VAL A 643 0.15 -24.70 -10.30
N ARG A 644 1.16 -25.48 -9.92
CA ARG A 644 2.34 -24.96 -9.22
C ARG A 644 3.14 -24.02 -10.13
N THR A 645 3.45 -22.82 -9.64
CA THR A 645 4.26 -21.83 -10.37
C THR A 645 5.63 -21.65 -9.73
N VAL A 646 6.56 -21.04 -10.46
CA VAL A 646 7.92 -20.74 -9.94
C VAL A 646 7.93 -19.70 -8.82
N HIS A 647 6.80 -19.04 -8.56
CA HIS A 647 6.65 -18.02 -7.53
C HIS A 647 6.11 -18.61 -6.23
N PRO A 648 6.39 -17.98 -5.08
CA PRO A 648 5.77 -18.35 -3.81
C PRO A 648 4.24 -18.28 -3.86
N LEU A 649 3.60 -19.09 -3.01
CA LEU A 649 2.16 -18.99 -2.77
C LEU A 649 1.81 -17.68 -2.06
N ARG A 650 0.67 -17.09 -2.44
CA ARG A 650 0.08 -15.95 -1.72
C ARG A 650 -0.44 -16.45 -0.38
N GLN A 651 -0.10 -15.75 0.70
CA GLN A 651 -0.43 -16.18 2.07
C GLN A 651 -1.93 -16.09 2.38
N ASP A 652 -2.67 -15.30 1.61
CA ASP A 652 -4.10 -15.04 1.72
C ASP A 652 -4.97 -15.94 0.82
N LEU A 653 -4.36 -16.77 -0.02
CA LEU A 653 -5.06 -17.72 -0.90
C LEU A 653 -4.91 -19.17 -0.43
N ASP A 654 -5.96 -19.96 -0.66
CA ASP A 654 -5.94 -21.40 -0.44
C ASP A 654 -5.13 -22.09 -1.54
N TYR A 655 -4.69 -23.32 -1.28
CA TYR A 655 -3.81 -24.07 -2.19
C TYR A 655 -4.12 -25.57 -2.19
N THR A 656 -3.77 -26.24 -3.29
CA THR A 656 -3.88 -27.70 -3.41
C THR A 656 -2.76 -28.43 -2.65
N ASP A 657 -2.92 -29.73 -2.39
CA ASP A 657 -1.86 -30.55 -1.78
C ASP A 657 -0.53 -30.51 -2.56
N ASP A 658 -0.61 -30.31 -3.89
CA ASP A 658 0.53 -30.15 -4.79
C ASP A 658 1.12 -28.72 -4.80
N GLN A 659 0.65 -27.85 -3.90
CA GLN A 659 1.08 -26.45 -3.74
C GLN A 659 0.75 -25.58 -4.96
N GLY A 660 -0.37 -25.84 -5.62
CA GLY A 660 -0.95 -24.97 -6.65
C GLY A 660 -1.91 -23.95 -6.01
N PRO A 661 -1.83 -22.65 -6.34
CA PRO A 661 -2.73 -21.64 -5.78
C PRO A 661 -4.16 -21.80 -6.30
N LEU A 662 -5.13 -21.44 -5.48
CA LEU A 662 -6.56 -21.36 -5.81
C LEU A 662 -7.03 -19.90 -5.78
N LYS A 663 -8.15 -19.59 -6.45
CA LYS A 663 -8.76 -18.25 -6.36
C LYS A 663 -9.47 -17.99 -5.05
N GLN A 664 -9.71 -19.05 -4.28
CA GLN A 664 -10.38 -18.97 -3.00
C GLN A 664 -9.40 -18.43 -1.94
N GLY A 665 -9.86 -17.53 -1.08
CA GLY A 665 -9.10 -17.09 0.08
C GLY A 665 -8.90 -18.23 1.09
N VAL A 666 -7.80 -18.21 1.84
CA VAL A 666 -7.66 -19.11 2.99
C VAL A 666 -8.81 -18.86 3.97
N GLY A 667 -9.31 -19.94 4.58
CA GLY A 667 -10.33 -19.84 5.62
C GLY A 667 -9.92 -18.86 6.73
N PHE A 668 -10.90 -18.29 7.44
CA PHE A 668 -10.64 -17.25 8.44
C PHE A 668 -9.54 -17.67 9.42
N ASP A 669 -8.40 -16.95 9.39
CA ASP A 669 -7.31 -17.15 10.34
C ASP A 669 -7.83 -16.96 11.78
N ASN A 670 -7.26 -17.70 12.73
CA ASN A 670 -7.60 -17.63 14.15
C ASN A 670 -7.54 -16.18 14.67
N THR A 671 -6.66 -15.35 14.10
CA THR A 671 -6.54 -13.93 14.42
C THR A 671 -7.75 -13.11 13.95
N ALA A 672 -8.22 -13.31 12.72
CA ALA A 672 -9.41 -12.67 12.17
C ALA A 672 -10.67 -13.12 12.88
N VAL A 673 -10.80 -14.42 13.18
CA VAL A 673 -11.89 -14.98 13.98
C VAL A 673 -11.84 -14.43 15.41
N ALA A 674 -10.67 -14.36 16.04
CA ALA A 674 -10.51 -13.78 17.38
C ALA A 674 -10.83 -12.29 17.41
N ALA A 675 -10.43 -11.51 16.40
CA ALA A 675 -10.77 -10.10 16.28
C ALA A 675 -12.28 -9.90 16.10
N ALA A 676 -12.91 -10.67 15.21
CA ALA A 676 -14.36 -10.64 15.01
C ALA A 676 -15.12 -11.07 16.28
N LEU A 677 -14.65 -12.10 16.99
CA LEU A 677 -15.18 -12.53 18.29
C LEU A 677 -14.98 -11.46 19.37
N ALA A 678 -13.83 -10.81 19.42
CA ALA A 678 -13.55 -9.74 20.37
C ALA A 678 -14.48 -8.54 20.11
N VAL A 679 -14.66 -8.14 18.84
CA VAL A 679 -15.61 -7.10 18.44
C VAL A 679 -17.04 -7.53 18.79
N ALA A 680 -17.44 -8.77 18.51
CA ALA A 680 -18.75 -9.30 18.86
C ALA A 680 -18.98 -9.37 20.39
N LEU A 681 -17.96 -9.73 21.18
CA LEU A 681 -17.98 -9.70 22.64
C LEU A 681 -18.07 -8.26 23.17
N LEU A 682 -17.36 -7.32 22.56
CA LEU A 682 -17.48 -5.89 22.86
C LEU A 682 -18.88 -5.38 22.55
N LEU A 683 -19.42 -5.71 21.38
CA LEU A 683 -20.78 -5.34 20.98
C LEU A 683 -21.83 -5.92 21.93
N THR A 684 -21.76 -7.22 22.23
CA THR A 684 -22.69 -7.89 23.13
C THR A 684 -22.57 -7.40 24.57
N SER A 685 -21.36 -7.12 25.06
CA SER A 685 -21.14 -6.55 26.39
C SER A 685 -21.65 -5.11 26.48
N ILE A 686 -21.46 -4.29 25.45
CA ILE A 686 -22.04 -2.94 25.37
C ILE A 686 -23.58 -3.02 25.33
N ILE A 687 -24.16 -3.90 24.50
CA ILE A 687 -25.61 -4.11 24.43
C ILE A 687 -26.17 -4.60 25.78
N ALA A 688 -25.47 -5.50 26.45
CA ALA A 688 -25.88 -6.00 27.76
C ALA A 688 -25.76 -4.92 28.84
N TRP A 689 -24.63 -4.20 28.88
CA TRP A 689 -24.37 -3.12 29.84
C TRP A 689 -25.35 -1.96 29.71
N THR A 690 -25.75 -1.64 28.47
CA THR A 690 -26.70 -0.55 28.20
C THR A 690 -28.11 -0.80 28.73
N ASN A 691 -28.48 -2.05 29.03
CA ASN A 691 -29.76 -2.44 29.59
C ASN A 691 -29.59 -3.17 30.94
N GLN A 692 -29.78 -2.45 32.05
CA GLN A 692 -29.60 -2.97 33.42
C GLN A 692 -30.38 -4.27 33.72
N ARG A 693 -31.57 -4.47 33.13
CA ARG A 693 -32.31 -5.74 33.25
C ARG A 693 -31.64 -6.88 32.48
N LEU A 694 -31.10 -6.58 31.30
CA LEU A 694 -30.35 -7.54 30.49
C LEU A 694 -29.02 -7.89 31.17
N TRP A 695 -28.30 -6.90 31.71
CA TRP A 695 -27.06 -7.10 32.48
C TRP A 695 -27.28 -7.98 33.71
N LEU A 696 -28.31 -7.69 34.51
CA LEU A 696 -28.67 -8.51 35.67
C LEU A 696 -29.16 -9.90 35.25
N TRP A 697 -29.86 -10.03 34.13
CA TRP A 697 -30.28 -11.31 33.58
C TRP A 697 -29.11 -12.15 33.06
N VAL A 698 -28.12 -11.51 32.41
CA VAL A 698 -26.87 -12.11 31.93
C VAL A 698 -26.06 -12.65 33.11
N LEU A 699 -25.88 -11.85 34.17
CA LEU A 699 -25.19 -12.26 35.40
C LEU A 699 -25.92 -13.41 36.13
N ARG A 700 -27.25 -13.47 36.03
CA ARG A 700 -28.09 -14.44 36.74
C ARG A 700 -28.30 -15.76 36.00
N ASN A 701 -28.10 -15.80 34.67
CA ASN A 701 -28.34 -16.98 33.83
C ASN A 701 -27.12 -17.38 32.98
N PRO A 702 -25.96 -17.72 33.60
CA PRO A 702 -24.75 -18.09 32.86
C PRO A 702 -24.94 -19.35 31.99
N ARG A 703 -25.79 -20.29 32.42
CA ARG A 703 -26.09 -21.52 31.66
C ARG A 703 -26.82 -21.26 30.35
N LEU A 704 -27.72 -20.27 30.31
CA LEU A 704 -28.51 -19.96 29.12
C LEU A 704 -27.68 -19.17 28.10
N LEU A 705 -26.74 -18.35 28.59
CA LEU A 705 -25.69 -17.74 27.76
C LEU A 705 -24.75 -18.78 27.16
N ALA A 706 -24.35 -19.79 27.94
CA ALA A 706 -23.55 -20.88 27.41
C ALA A 706 -24.29 -21.62 26.28
N VAL A 707 -25.61 -21.85 26.42
CA VAL A 707 -26.44 -22.45 25.37
C VAL A 707 -26.55 -21.54 24.14
N MET A 708 -26.79 -20.23 24.32
CA MET A 708 -26.85 -19.29 23.19
C MET A 708 -25.51 -19.15 22.48
N ALA A 709 -24.41 -19.10 23.23
CA ALA A 709 -23.06 -19.11 22.66
C ALA A 709 -22.83 -20.41 21.88
N LEU A 710 -23.27 -21.56 22.41
CA LEU A 710 -23.17 -22.84 21.73
C LEU A 710 -24.03 -22.89 20.47
N ILE A 711 -25.21 -22.27 20.46
CA ILE A 711 -26.05 -22.13 19.25
C ILE A 711 -25.37 -21.24 18.22
N VAL A 712 -24.79 -20.10 18.61
CA VAL A 712 -24.07 -19.20 17.69
C VAL A 712 -22.82 -19.86 17.12
N VAL A 713 -22.07 -20.59 17.96
CA VAL A 713 -20.93 -21.38 17.50
C VAL A 713 -21.41 -22.50 16.58
N ALA A 714 -22.51 -23.18 16.89
CA ALA A 714 -23.08 -24.24 16.05
C ALA A 714 -23.63 -23.71 14.72
N SER A 715 -24.25 -22.52 14.69
CA SER A 715 -24.73 -21.89 13.46
C SER A 715 -23.60 -21.30 12.63
N PHE A 716 -22.54 -20.76 13.25
CA PHE A 716 -21.31 -20.40 12.55
C PHE A 716 -20.60 -21.64 12.00
N ALA A 717 -20.49 -22.72 12.79
CA ALA A 717 -19.95 -23.99 12.33
C ALA A 717 -20.79 -24.57 11.19
N ALA A 718 -22.12 -24.51 11.26
CA ALA A 718 -23.01 -24.89 10.16
C ALA A 718 -22.78 -24.01 8.92
N PHE A 719 -22.68 -22.69 9.08
CA PHE A 719 -22.36 -21.78 7.97
C PHE A 719 -21.03 -22.12 7.29
N VAL A 720 -19.99 -22.45 8.06
CA VAL A 720 -18.70 -22.91 7.53
C VAL A 720 -18.83 -24.28 6.85
N VAL A 721 -19.48 -25.26 7.50
CA VAL A 721 -19.65 -26.63 6.98
C VAL A 721 -20.51 -26.69 5.71
N PHE A 722 -21.53 -25.82 5.60
CA PHE A 722 -22.36 -25.70 4.40
C PHE A 722 -21.75 -24.79 3.32
N GLY A 723 -20.46 -24.44 3.44
CA GLY A 723 -19.71 -23.74 2.40
C GLY A 723 -19.95 -22.22 2.34
N GLY A 724 -20.61 -21.63 3.34
CA GLY A 724 -20.87 -20.19 3.38
C GLY A 724 -19.59 -19.35 3.47
N ALA A 725 -18.56 -19.85 4.17
CA ALA A 725 -17.24 -19.22 4.22
C ALA A 725 -16.54 -19.28 2.86
N SER A 726 -16.57 -20.44 2.20
CA SER A 726 -16.01 -20.65 0.87
C SER A 726 -16.69 -19.77 -0.19
N ALA A 727 -18.01 -19.60 -0.10
CA ALA A 727 -18.76 -18.70 -0.97
C ALA A 727 -18.43 -17.21 -0.75
N LEU A 728 -18.14 -16.81 0.50
CA LEU A 728 -17.72 -15.43 0.81
C LEU A 728 -16.28 -15.14 0.35
N LEU A 729 -15.41 -16.15 0.39
CA LEU A 729 -14.00 -16.07 0.00
C LEU A 729 -13.77 -16.49 -1.46
N ALA A 730 -14.83 -16.66 -2.25
CA ALA A 730 -14.72 -16.97 -3.68
C ALA A 730 -14.17 -15.75 -4.44
N ASN A 731 -13.22 -15.98 -5.36
CA ASN A 731 -12.52 -14.93 -6.12
C ASN A 731 -11.84 -13.88 -5.21
N HIS A 732 -11.25 -14.34 -4.10
CA HIS A 732 -10.52 -13.47 -3.18
C HIS A 732 -9.21 -12.94 -3.79
N ASP A 733 -8.66 -13.64 -4.77
CA ASP A 733 -7.45 -13.24 -5.50
C ASP A 733 -7.58 -11.85 -6.15
N GLU A 734 -8.76 -11.51 -6.64
CA GLU A 734 -9.11 -10.20 -7.21
C GLU A 734 -9.54 -9.15 -6.15
N GLY A 735 -9.71 -9.55 -4.89
CA GLY A 735 -10.20 -8.70 -3.80
C GLY A 735 -9.10 -8.09 -2.92
N GLU A 736 -9.51 -7.26 -1.97
CA GLU A 736 -8.62 -6.69 -0.93
C GLU A 736 -8.08 -7.77 0.02
N PRO A 737 -6.74 -7.91 0.17
CA PRO A 737 -6.17 -8.81 1.17
C PRO A 737 -6.55 -8.34 2.59
N PHE A 738 -6.74 -9.30 3.50
CA PHE A 738 -7.02 -8.98 4.89
C PHE A 738 -5.72 -8.77 5.67
N SER A 739 -5.43 -7.53 6.06
CA SER A 739 -4.28 -7.23 6.93
C SER A 739 -4.58 -6.09 7.90
N TRP A 740 -4.14 -6.23 9.15
CA TRP A 740 -4.29 -5.19 10.18
C TRP A 740 -3.13 -4.20 10.21
N THR A 741 -1.92 -4.64 9.88
CA THR A 741 -0.67 -3.88 10.12
C THR A 741 0.09 -3.53 8.85
N ALA A 742 -0.19 -4.21 7.73
CA ALA A 742 0.53 -4.00 6.47
C ALA A 742 0.25 -2.62 5.85
N GLY A 743 -0.85 -1.94 6.22
CA GLY A 743 -1.15 -0.58 5.76
C GLY A 743 -1.71 -0.49 4.33
N VAL A 744 -2.22 -1.62 3.80
CA VAL A 744 -2.75 -1.82 2.44
C VAL A 744 -4.16 -2.41 2.44
N SER A 745 -4.91 -2.26 3.54
CA SER A 745 -6.20 -2.96 3.69
C SER A 745 -7.26 -2.07 4.32
N VAL A 746 -8.42 -2.00 3.67
CA VAL A 746 -9.60 -1.27 4.17
C VAL A 746 -10.35 -2.01 5.28
N TRP A 747 -10.21 -3.34 5.38
CA TRP A 747 -11.04 -4.18 6.26
C TRP A 747 -11.01 -3.78 7.75
N PRO A 748 -9.87 -3.40 8.35
CA PRO A 748 -9.85 -2.88 9.73
C PRO A 748 -10.71 -1.62 9.91
N GLY A 749 -10.66 -0.70 8.94
CA GLY A 749 -11.48 0.50 8.92
C GLY A 749 -12.97 0.15 8.80
N GLU A 750 -13.31 -0.80 7.92
CA GLU A 750 -14.68 -1.26 7.73
C GLU A 750 -15.27 -1.95 8.95
N LEU A 751 -14.46 -2.75 9.68
CA LEU A 751 -14.89 -3.36 10.94
C LEU A 751 -15.20 -2.32 12.01
N LEU A 752 -14.38 -1.25 12.10
CA LEU A 752 -14.64 -0.13 13.02
C LEU A 752 -15.90 0.65 12.62
N ARG A 753 -16.18 0.83 11.32
CA ARG A 753 -17.43 1.46 10.84
C ARG A 753 -18.65 0.60 11.12
N LEU A 754 -18.55 -0.71 10.90
CA LEU A 754 -19.60 -1.66 11.29
C LEU A 754 -19.89 -1.57 12.79
N PHE A 755 -18.84 -1.48 13.62
CA PHE A 755 -18.97 -1.26 15.05
C PHE A 755 -19.72 0.05 15.36
N VAL A 756 -19.41 1.15 14.66
CA VAL A 756 -20.12 2.44 14.78
C VAL A 756 -21.60 2.30 14.39
N VAL A 757 -21.91 1.64 13.28
CA VAL A 757 -23.29 1.41 12.82
C VAL A 757 -24.11 0.73 13.92
N VAL A 758 -23.59 -0.37 14.47
CA VAL A 758 -24.26 -1.10 15.57
C VAL A 758 -24.36 -0.24 16.82
N LEU A 759 -23.27 0.45 17.19
CA LEU A 759 -23.24 1.33 18.36
C LEU A 759 -24.28 2.45 18.28
N CYS A 760 -24.45 3.09 17.11
CA CYS A 760 -25.44 4.13 16.87
C CYS A 760 -26.87 3.61 17.04
N LEU A 761 -27.18 2.43 16.49
CA LEU A 761 -28.50 1.79 16.66
C LEU A 761 -28.80 1.49 18.13
N VAL A 762 -27.81 0.97 18.86
CA VAL A 762 -27.91 0.67 20.31
C VAL A 762 -28.09 1.96 21.11
N MET A 763 -27.33 3.02 20.82
CA MET A 763 -27.41 4.31 21.50
C MET A 763 -28.73 5.04 21.23
N LEU A 764 -29.27 4.97 20.00
CA LEU A 764 -30.60 5.47 19.66
C LEU A 764 -31.69 4.76 20.49
N GLY A 765 -31.66 3.43 20.50
CA GLY A 765 -32.60 2.61 21.26
C GLY A 765 -32.50 2.84 22.77
N LYS A 766 -31.28 2.89 23.31
CA LYS A 766 -31.01 3.22 24.71
C LYS A 766 -31.52 4.61 25.06
N GLY A 767 -31.20 5.61 24.24
CA GLY A 767 -31.57 6.98 24.51
C GLY A 767 -33.08 7.16 24.60
N LEU A 768 -33.82 6.54 23.68
CA LEU A 768 -35.28 6.53 23.72
C LEU A 768 -35.83 5.88 25.00
N ARG A 769 -35.28 4.71 25.40
CA ARG A 769 -35.70 4.01 26.62
C ARG A 769 -35.39 4.80 27.89
N ASP A 770 -34.19 5.38 28.00
CA ASP A 770 -33.77 6.15 29.18
C ASP A 770 -34.62 7.42 29.32
N LEU A 771 -35.01 8.05 28.21
CA LEU A 771 -35.90 9.21 28.19
C LEU A 771 -37.33 8.87 28.61
N ILE A 772 -37.87 7.72 28.17
CA ILE A 772 -39.20 7.24 28.57
C ILE A 772 -39.19 6.92 30.07
N LYS A 773 -38.25 6.07 30.53
CA LYS A 773 -38.15 5.69 31.94
C LYS A 773 -38.00 6.89 32.86
N ASN A 774 -37.18 7.87 32.48
CA ASN A 774 -37.03 9.09 33.26
C ASN A 774 -38.29 9.97 33.21
N SER A 775 -39.02 9.98 32.10
CA SER A 775 -40.32 10.66 32.04
C SER A 775 -41.37 9.98 32.92
N ASP A 776 -41.39 8.66 32.98
CA ASP A 776 -42.29 7.91 33.87
C ASP A 776 -41.90 8.14 35.33
N PHE A 777 -40.61 8.03 35.67
CA PHE A 777 -40.07 8.31 37.00
C PHE A 777 -40.42 9.72 37.48
N ILE A 778 -40.18 10.75 36.67
CA ILE A 778 -40.54 12.14 37.03
C ILE A 778 -42.06 12.31 37.16
N SER A 779 -42.86 11.59 36.36
CA SER A 779 -44.32 11.66 36.48
C SER A 779 -44.84 11.04 37.77
N GLU A 780 -44.20 9.97 38.24
CA GLU A 780 -44.51 9.33 39.53
C GLU A 780 -44.00 10.15 40.72
N ASP A 781 -42.74 10.60 40.67
CA ASP A 781 -42.05 11.36 41.74
C ASP A 781 -42.76 12.70 42.03
N PHE A 782 -43.23 13.39 40.99
CA PHE A 782 -43.94 14.67 41.10
C PHE A 782 -45.47 14.54 40.90
N LEU A 783 -46.02 13.31 40.92
CA LEU A 783 -47.46 13.01 40.90
C LEU A 783 -48.26 13.81 39.84
N PHE A 784 -47.76 13.87 38.61
CA PHE A 784 -48.40 14.60 37.52
C PHE A 784 -49.63 13.83 36.96
N GLU A 785 -50.75 14.52 36.69
CA GLU A 785 -51.92 13.91 36.05
C GLU A 785 -51.60 13.42 34.62
N ASP A 786 -51.79 12.12 34.35
CA ASP A 786 -51.50 11.52 33.04
C ASP A 786 -52.65 11.65 32.04
N ASP A 787 -52.86 12.86 31.52
CA ASP A 787 -53.85 13.11 30.46
C ASP A 787 -53.29 12.85 29.04
N SER A 788 -52.01 12.45 28.96
CA SER A 788 -51.24 12.35 27.71
C SER A 788 -51.52 11.07 26.91
N GLY A 789 -52.02 10.01 27.57
CA GLY A 789 -52.25 8.68 26.98
C GLY A 789 -53.28 8.62 25.85
N ARG A 790 -54.18 9.61 25.72
CA ARG A 790 -55.37 9.52 24.84
C ARG A 790 -55.18 9.98 23.39
N ARG A 791 -54.12 10.72 23.05
CA ARG A 791 -53.94 11.31 21.69
C ARG A 791 -53.02 10.50 20.80
N ARG A 792 -53.57 9.93 19.71
CA ARG A 792 -52.82 9.27 18.61
C ARG A 792 -52.15 10.28 17.68
N LEU A 793 -51.11 9.84 16.97
CA LEU A 793 -50.40 10.66 15.98
C LEU A 793 -51.37 11.09 14.87
N SER A 794 -51.45 12.40 14.59
CA SER A 794 -52.22 12.97 13.48
C SER A 794 -51.47 14.15 12.86
N PRO A 795 -51.71 14.53 11.59
CA PRO A 795 -51.01 15.65 10.95
C PRO A 795 -51.15 16.97 11.73
N ARG A 796 -52.35 17.23 12.27
CA ARG A 796 -52.63 18.39 13.12
C ARG A 796 -51.83 18.36 14.43
N THR A 797 -51.81 17.23 15.14
CA THR A 797 -51.06 17.11 16.41
C THR A 797 -49.56 17.21 16.18
N PHE A 798 -49.05 16.63 15.09
CA PHE A 798 -47.66 16.77 14.67
C PHE A 798 -47.28 18.23 14.43
N TRP A 799 -48.04 18.97 13.60
CA TRP A 799 -47.74 20.38 13.31
C TRP A 799 -47.78 21.24 14.58
N THR A 800 -48.76 21.03 15.45
CA THR A 800 -48.81 21.76 16.73
C THR A 800 -47.61 21.47 17.63
N ASN A 801 -47.10 20.23 17.63
CA ASN A 801 -45.93 19.85 18.41
C ASN A 801 -44.63 20.34 17.78
N LEU A 802 -44.53 20.34 16.45
CA LEU A 802 -43.40 20.91 15.72
C LEU A 802 -43.27 22.41 16.02
N GLN A 803 -44.38 23.15 15.93
CA GLN A 803 -44.43 24.56 16.27
C GLN A 803 -44.06 24.81 17.74
N ARG A 804 -44.54 23.96 18.67
CA ARG A 804 -44.20 24.06 20.09
C ARG A 804 -42.70 23.98 20.36
N VAL A 805 -41.97 23.11 19.64
CA VAL A 805 -40.53 22.86 19.85
C VAL A 805 -39.65 23.94 19.20
N TYR A 806 -39.94 24.33 17.95
CA TYR A 806 -39.00 25.13 17.14
C TYR A 806 -39.36 26.62 16.93
N HIS A 807 -40.58 27.10 17.26
CA HIS A 807 -40.92 28.54 17.11
C HIS A 807 -40.64 29.40 18.38
N PRO A 808 -40.54 30.74 18.28
CA PRO A 808 -40.32 31.66 19.41
C PRO A 808 -41.39 31.56 20.52
N ALA A 809 -41.02 31.90 21.76
CA ALA A 809 -41.84 31.74 22.98
C ALA A 809 -43.14 32.58 23.00
N ALA A 810 -43.25 33.59 22.14
CA ALA A 810 -44.30 34.61 22.19
C ALA A 810 -45.73 34.11 21.84
N THR A 811 -45.92 32.83 21.51
CA THR A 811 -47.21 32.34 20.98
C THR A 811 -48.06 31.56 21.99
N ARG A 812 -47.49 30.93 23.04
CA ARG A 812 -48.24 30.21 24.11
C ARG A 812 -47.43 30.08 25.41
N ALA A 813 -47.96 30.55 26.53
CA ALA A 813 -47.45 30.29 27.88
C ALA A 813 -48.31 29.20 28.55
N ALA A 814 -47.69 28.26 29.25
CA ALA A 814 -48.41 27.28 30.05
C ALA A 814 -48.92 27.97 31.33
N THR A 815 -50.19 27.74 31.70
CA THR A 815 -50.76 28.33 32.91
C THR A 815 -50.41 27.53 34.16
N THR A 816 -50.19 26.22 34.02
CA THR A 816 -49.81 25.30 35.11
C THR A 816 -48.58 24.44 34.80
N VAL A 817 -47.90 23.96 35.83
CA VAL A 817 -46.74 23.04 35.72
C VAL A 817 -47.16 21.70 35.10
N ASP A 818 -48.30 21.14 35.53
CA ASP A 818 -48.89 19.91 34.97
C ASP A 818 -49.16 20.06 33.47
N GLN A 819 -49.65 21.23 33.04
CA GLN A 819 -49.88 21.52 31.63
C GLN A 819 -48.56 21.59 30.84
N ALA A 820 -47.51 22.19 31.40
CA ALA A 820 -46.19 22.21 30.78
C ALA A 820 -45.59 20.81 30.63
N TRP A 821 -45.76 19.94 31.63
CA TRP A 821 -45.31 18.54 31.61
C TRP A 821 -46.10 17.68 30.63
N SER A 822 -47.43 17.82 30.57
CA SER A 822 -48.27 17.08 29.62
C SER A 822 -47.93 17.43 28.16
N TRP A 823 -47.63 18.70 27.85
CA TRP A 823 -47.15 19.12 26.53
C TRP A 823 -45.79 18.52 26.19
N TYR A 824 -44.88 18.45 27.18
CA TYR A 824 -43.58 17.80 27.01
C TYR A 824 -43.73 16.30 26.71
N ARG A 825 -44.57 15.58 27.46
CA ARG A 825 -44.84 14.15 27.23
C ARG A 825 -45.50 13.90 25.88
N GLU A 826 -46.47 14.73 25.47
CA GLU A 826 -47.12 14.63 24.16
C GLU A 826 -46.11 14.79 23.01
N ALA A 827 -45.24 15.80 23.08
CA ALA A 827 -44.21 16.07 22.08
C ALA A 827 -42.99 15.12 22.15
N GLY A 828 -42.81 14.46 23.31
CA GLY A 828 -41.76 13.47 23.59
C GLY A 828 -42.13 12.03 23.25
N LYS A 829 -43.36 11.75 22.79
CA LYS A 829 -43.77 10.41 22.36
C LYS A 829 -42.84 9.87 21.27
N PRO A 830 -42.50 8.56 21.26
CA PRO A 830 -41.57 7.97 20.31
C PRO A 830 -41.92 8.26 18.85
N SER A 831 -43.20 8.12 18.49
CA SER A 831 -43.68 8.33 17.13
C SER A 831 -43.53 9.79 16.68
N GLN A 832 -43.85 10.77 17.55
CA GLN A 832 -43.71 12.19 17.26
C GLN A 832 -42.24 12.57 17.09
N ARG A 833 -41.38 12.01 17.93
CA ARG A 833 -39.95 12.24 17.91
C ARG A 833 -39.28 11.68 16.67
N VAL A 834 -39.56 10.42 16.32
CA VAL A 834 -39.02 9.78 15.11
C VAL A 834 -39.38 10.59 13.87
N VAL A 835 -40.65 11.00 13.71
CA VAL A 835 -41.06 11.82 12.55
C VAL A 835 -40.31 13.15 12.50
N ARG A 836 -40.13 13.82 13.64
CA ARG A 836 -39.41 15.11 13.71
C ARG A 836 -37.93 14.96 13.41
N THR A 837 -37.28 13.93 13.94
CA THR A 837 -35.88 13.61 13.65
C THR A 837 -35.67 13.24 12.19
N VAL A 838 -36.57 12.44 11.59
CA VAL A 838 -36.51 12.08 10.16
C VAL A 838 -36.69 13.32 9.28
N LEU A 839 -37.58 14.26 9.63
CA LEU A 839 -37.71 15.52 8.89
C LEU A 839 -36.45 16.38 8.96
N LEU A 840 -35.80 16.47 10.12
CA LEU A 840 -34.50 17.15 10.24
C LEU A 840 -33.41 16.45 9.44
N PHE A 841 -33.45 15.12 9.37
CA PHE A 841 -32.50 14.33 8.58
C PHE A 841 -32.71 14.56 7.08
N LEU A 842 -33.95 14.60 6.59
CA LEU A 842 -34.25 14.95 5.20
C LEU A 842 -33.85 16.40 4.87
N LEU A 843 -34.03 17.33 5.80
CA LEU A 843 -33.53 18.70 5.65
C LEU A 843 -32.00 18.71 5.54
N TYR A 844 -31.31 17.95 6.39
CA TYR A 844 -29.85 17.82 6.35
C TYR A 844 -29.39 17.28 5.00
N LEU A 845 -30.00 16.20 4.50
CA LEU A 845 -29.71 15.66 3.17
C LEU A 845 -30.01 16.69 2.07
N GLY A 846 -31.11 17.43 2.18
CA GLY A 846 -31.47 18.51 1.25
C GLY A 846 -30.51 19.69 1.25
N ILE A 847 -29.66 19.85 2.27
CA ILE A 847 -28.58 20.85 2.32
C ILE A 847 -27.26 20.25 1.82
N MET A 848 -26.92 19.03 2.26
CA MET A 848 -25.65 18.39 1.93
C MET A 848 -25.58 17.94 0.47
N TRP A 849 -26.67 17.44 -0.10
CA TRP A 849 -26.69 16.95 -1.48
C TRP A 849 -26.45 18.07 -2.51
N PRO A 850 -27.12 19.24 -2.44
CA PRO A 850 -26.79 20.36 -3.32
C PRO A 850 -25.38 20.92 -3.07
N LEU A 851 -24.90 20.89 -1.82
CA LEU A 851 -23.55 21.34 -1.49
C LEU A 851 -22.50 20.47 -2.19
N GLU A 852 -22.66 19.15 -2.16
CA GLU A 852 -21.81 18.21 -2.88
C GLU A 852 -21.85 18.48 -4.39
N TYR A 853 -23.05 18.45 -4.98
CA TYR A 853 -23.22 18.51 -6.43
C TYR A 853 -22.89 19.88 -7.07
N TRP A 854 -23.15 20.99 -6.38
CA TRP A 854 -23.00 22.33 -6.97
C TRP A 854 -21.79 23.12 -6.46
N VAL A 855 -21.22 22.77 -5.30
CA VAL A 855 -20.18 23.60 -4.67
C VAL A 855 -18.85 22.89 -4.58
N LEU A 856 -18.84 21.61 -4.19
CA LEU A 856 -17.60 20.90 -3.89
C LEU A 856 -17.05 20.15 -5.11
N ASP A 857 -17.92 19.48 -5.89
CA ASP A 857 -17.52 18.65 -7.05
C ASP A 857 -16.34 17.70 -6.75
N ASP A 858 -16.21 17.28 -5.48
CA ASP A 858 -15.13 16.43 -5.00
C ASP A 858 -15.42 14.98 -5.37
N GLU A 859 -14.54 14.35 -6.17
CA GLU A 859 -14.60 12.91 -6.35
C GLU A 859 -14.15 12.16 -5.09
N ILE A 860 -15.01 11.28 -4.56
CA ILE A 860 -14.67 10.40 -3.44
C ILE A 860 -13.77 9.27 -3.94
N ILE A 861 -12.46 9.51 -3.93
CA ILE A 861 -11.46 8.47 -4.19
C ILE A 861 -11.40 7.51 -2.99
N GLN A 862 -11.79 6.25 -3.19
CA GLN A 862 -11.76 5.20 -2.16
C GLN A 862 -10.55 4.28 -2.41
N PRO A 863 -9.73 3.98 -1.40
CA PRO A 863 -8.61 3.03 -1.52
C PRO A 863 -9.14 1.59 -1.48
N CYS A 864 -9.98 1.20 -2.45
CA CYS A 864 -10.58 -0.13 -2.47
C CYS A 864 -10.16 -0.91 -3.72
N ARG A 865 -9.96 -2.22 -3.56
CA ARG A 865 -9.63 -3.16 -4.63
C ARG A 865 -10.70 -4.24 -4.82
N GLY A 866 -11.29 -4.27 -6.01
CA GLY A 866 -12.27 -5.28 -6.39
C GLY A 866 -13.71 -4.91 -6.00
N ARG A 867 -14.68 -5.65 -6.54
CA ARG A 867 -16.11 -5.26 -6.45
C ARG A 867 -16.67 -5.34 -5.03
N LEU A 868 -16.29 -6.36 -4.28
CA LEU A 868 -16.84 -6.61 -2.94
C LEU A 868 -16.39 -5.53 -1.94
N SER A 869 -15.09 -5.25 -1.87
CA SER A 869 -14.53 -4.27 -0.94
C SER A 869 -15.05 -2.87 -1.23
N CYS A 870 -15.10 -2.46 -2.50
CA CYS A 870 -15.63 -1.16 -2.91
C CYS A 870 -17.14 -1.03 -2.61
N ALA A 871 -17.93 -2.08 -2.85
CA ALA A 871 -19.35 -2.07 -2.50
C ALA A 871 -19.58 -1.98 -0.98
N VAL A 872 -18.78 -2.70 -0.19
CA VAL A 872 -18.82 -2.65 1.28
C VAL A 872 -18.44 -1.25 1.78
N ASP A 873 -17.34 -0.66 1.29
CA ASP A 873 -16.92 0.69 1.70
C ASP A 873 -17.99 1.73 1.39
N TRP A 874 -18.62 1.65 0.21
CA TRP A 874 -19.71 2.57 -0.16
C TRP A 874 -20.91 2.44 0.79
N VAL A 875 -21.39 1.22 1.03
CA VAL A 875 -22.51 0.94 1.95
C VAL A 875 -22.18 1.36 3.38
N MET A 876 -20.97 1.07 3.85
CA MET A 876 -20.52 1.40 5.21
C MET A 876 -20.31 2.90 5.38
N THR A 877 -19.75 3.59 4.40
CA THR A 877 -19.63 5.06 4.43
C THR A 877 -21.02 5.70 4.52
N LEU A 878 -21.96 5.31 3.66
CA LEU A 878 -23.32 5.87 3.67
C LEU A 878 -24.06 5.57 4.98
N SER A 879 -24.04 4.31 5.43
CA SER A 879 -24.77 3.88 6.63
C SER A 879 -24.16 4.46 7.92
N SER A 880 -22.84 4.48 8.06
CA SER A 880 -22.17 5.01 9.25
C SER A 880 -22.34 6.52 9.37
N VAL A 881 -22.11 7.29 8.30
CA VAL A 881 -22.32 8.75 8.29
C VAL A 881 -23.79 9.08 8.54
N GLY A 882 -24.71 8.40 7.84
CA GLY A 882 -26.15 8.59 7.99
C GLY A 882 -26.63 8.32 9.42
N LEU A 883 -26.19 7.23 10.05
CA LEU A 883 -26.57 6.88 11.41
C LEU A 883 -25.97 7.80 12.48
N VAL A 884 -24.73 8.26 12.30
CA VAL A 884 -24.11 9.25 13.21
C VAL A 884 -24.87 10.57 13.16
N VAL A 885 -25.20 11.06 11.96
CA VAL A 885 -26.03 12.26 11.77
C VAL A 885 -27.41 12.07 12.41
N LEU A 886 -28.06 10.93 12.15
CA LEU A 886 -29.39 10.62 12.70
C LEU A 886 -29.36 10.58 14.24
N LEU A 887 -28.34 9.95 14.83
CA LEU A 887 -28.11 9.92 16.27
C LEU A 887 -27.93 11.35 16.82
N ASN A 888 -27.13 12.18 16.16
CA ASN A 888 -26.91 13.56 16.59
C ASN A 888 -28.18 14.40 16.52
N LEU A 889 -28.95 14.29 15.43
CA LEU A 889 -30.23 14.98 15.28
C LEU A 889 -31.27 14.50 16.30
N ALA A 890 -31.29 13.21 16.63
CA ALA A 890 -32.18 12.65 17.66
C ALA A 890 -31.86 13.20 19.06
N VAL A 891 -30.57 13.43 19.35
CA VAL A 891 -30.08 14.05 20.59
C VAL A 891 -30.41 15.55 20.60
N PHE A 892 -30.13 16.25 19.49
CA PHE A 892 -30.44 17.67 19.33
C PHE A 892 -31.93 17.96 19.51
N ASP A 893 -32.80 17.10 18.97
CA ASP A 893 -34.24 17.16 19.19
C ASP A 893 -34.62 17.05 20.69
N ALA A 894 -34.00 16.11 21.41
CA ALA A 894 -34.19 15.95 22.86
C ALA A 894 -33.83 17.24 23.61
N VAL A 895 -32.70 17.83 23.23
CA VAL A 895 -32.18 19.05 23.83
C VAL A 895 -33.09 20.23 23.56
N MET A 896 -33.56 20.40 22.33
CA MET A 896 -34.48 21.50 21.98
C MET A 896 -35.82 21.38 22.70
N LEU A 897 -36.37 20.16 22.77
CA LEU A 897 -37.59 19.91 23.53
C LEU A 897 -37.38 20.20 25.03
N CYS A 898 -36.24 19.80 25.60
CA CYS A 898 -35.91 20.06 27.01
C CYS A 898 -35.72 21.57 27.30
N ARG A 899 -34.98 22.28 26.45
CA ARG A 899 -34.81 23.74 26.50
C ARG A 899 -36.16 24.44 26.52
N ARG A 900 -37.07 23.99 25.65
CA ARG A 900 -38.38 24.60 25.52
C ARG A 900 -39.25 24.39 26.76
N TRP A 901 -39.22 23.18 27.30
CA TRP A 901 -39.93 22.85 28.53
C TRP A 901 -39.43 23.64 29.74
N ILE A 902 -38.11 23.85 29.87
CA ILE A 902 -37.55 24.76 30.90
C ILE A 902 -38.18 26.16 30.78
N GLY A 903 -38.31 26.68 29.56
CA GLY A 903 -38.99 27.96 29.30
C GLY A 903 -40.45 27.98 29.78
N TRP A 904 -41.24 26.95 29.46
CA TRP A 904 -42.63 26.84 29.93
C TRP A 904 -42.72 26.74 31.45
N LEU A 905 -41.83 25.97 32.07
CA LEU A 905 -41.77 25.78 33.52
C LEU A 905 -41.43 27.07 34.26
N THR A 906 -40.53 27.90 33.72
CA THR A 906 -40.20 29.20 34.32
C THR A 906 -41.31 30.25 34.20
N ALA A 907 -42.22 30.09 33.22
CA ALA A 907 -43.32 31.01 32.99
C ALA A 907 -44.62 30.62 33.74
N SER A 908 -44.75 29.37 34.17
CA SER A 908 -45.92 28.89 34.91
C SER A 908 -45.97 29.45 36.33
N THR A 909 -47.16 29.89 36.77
CA THR A 909 -47.37 30.56 38.06
C THR A 909 -47.90 29.66 39.17
N GLY A 910 -48.34 28.43 38.86
CA GLY A 910 -48.87 27.45 39.83
C GLY A 910 -49.22 26.07 39.23
N GLY A 911 -50.01 25.27 39.96
CA GLY A 911 -50.50 23.95 39.51
C GLY A 911 -49.56 22.79 39.81
N TRP A 912 -49.16 22.67 41.08
CA TRP A 912 -48.52 21.47 41.65
C TRP A 912 -49.58 20.64 42.36
N SER A 913 -49.51 19.32 42.30
CA SER A 913 -50.46 18.44 43.02
C SER A 913 -50.38 18.65 44.54
N ASP A 914 -51.52 18.60 45.23
CA ASP A 914 -51.59 18.85 46.68
C ASP A 914 -50.72 17.88 47.51
N GLN A 915 -50.47 16.68 46.99
CA GLN A 915 -49.62 15.66 47.64
C GLN A 915 -48.12 16.00 47.56
N VAL A 916 -47.63 16.49 46.42
CA VAL A 916 -46.22 16.94 46.30
C VAL A 916 -45.96 18.15 47.19
N GLN A 917 -46.95 19.03 47.32
CA GLN A 917 -46.85 20.17 48.23
C GLN A 917 -46.68 19.70 49.68
N GLU A 918 -47.45 18.70 50.10
CA GLU A 918 -47.39 18.14 51.45
C GLU A 918 -46.13 17.31 51.72
N GLU A 919 -45.60 16.60 50.71
CA GLU A 919 -44.37 15.81 50.82
C GLU A 919 -43.13 16.67 50.96
N TYR A 920 -42.98 17.71 50.13
CA TYR A 920 -41.90 18.70 50.29
C TYR A 920 -42.04 19.49 51.60
N LEU A 921 -43.24 19.84 52.05
CA LEU A 921 -43.42 20.47 53.36
C LEU A 921 -42.97 19.53 54.49
N ARG A 922 -43.28 18.24 54.40
CA ARG A 922 -42.92 17.22 55.40
C ARG A 922 -41.41 16.94 55.44
N GLU A 923 -40.74 16.87 54.30
CA GLU A 923 -39.29 16.63 54.19
C GLU A 923 -38.48 17.75 54.87
N TYR A 924 -39.00 18.98 54.84
CA TYR A 924 -38.43 20.15 55.50
C TYR A 924 -39.04 20.44 56.90
N GLY A 925 -39.86 19.54 57.44
CA GLY A 925 -40.38 19.61 58.82
C GLY A 925 -41.53 20.60 59.06
N LEU A 926 -42.25 21.02 58.03
CA LEU A 926 -43.38 21.96 58.07
C LEU A 926 -44.73 21.23 57.97
N GLY A 927 -45.76 21.70 58.69
CA GLY A 927 -47.07 21.02 58.79
C GLY A 927 -48.15 21.56 57.85
N GLN A 928 -49.30 20.87 57.76
CA GLN A 928 -50.45 21.24 56.90
C GLN A 928 -50.99 22.67 57.12
N ALA A 929 -50.76 23.26 58.30
CA ALA A 929 -51.16 24.64 58.62
C ALA A 929 -50.31 25.72 57.92
N GLN A 930 -49.20 25.33 57.27
CA GLN A 930 -48.20 26.23 56.66
C GLN A 930 -48.16 26.12 55.13
N LYS A 931 -49.26 25.75 54.45
CA LYS A 931 -49.33 25.70 52.97
C LYS A 931 -48.92 27.01 52.28
N ALA A 932 -49.06 28.16 52.95
CA ALA A 932 -48.57 29.45 52.47
C ALA A 932 -47.02 29.52 52.32
N GLU A 933 -46.27 28.69 53.06
CA GLU A 933 -44.80 28.62 52.98
C GLU A 933 -44.28 27.77 51.81
N PHE A 934 -45.13 26.91 51.22
CA PHE A 934 -44.79 26.17 49.99
C PHE A 934 -44.47 27.12 48.82
N GLY A 935 -44.99 28.34 48.84
CA GLY A 935 -44.63 29.40 47.89
C GLY A 935 -43.12 29.71 47.82
N LYS A 936 -42.35 29.37 48.87
CA LYS A 936 -40.88 29.49 48.94
C LYS A 936 -40.17 28.22 48.43
N LEU A 937 -40.68 27.04 48.82
CA LEU A 937 -40.12 25.73 48.45
C LEU A 937 -40.35 25.34 46.99
N LYS A 938 -41.38 25.90 46.33
CA LYS A 938 -41.65 25.65 44.90
C LYS A 938 -40.47 25.98 43.98
N TYR A 939 -39.64 26.96 44.36
CA TYR A 939 -38.45 27.35 43.58
C TYR A 939 -37.38 26.25 43.60
N LEU A 940 -37.26 25.54 44.73
CA LEU A 940 -36.37 24.39 44.89
C LEU A 940 -36.87 23.19 44.07
N ALA A 941 -38.17 22.87 44.19
CA ALA A 941 -38.80 21.78 43.43
C ALA A 941 -38.69 21.96 41.91
N VAL A 942 -38.78 23.19 41.40
CA VAL A 942 -38.53 23.50 39.97
C VAL A 942 -37.08 23.18 39.58
N ILE A 943 -36.11 23.52 40.42
CA ILE A 943 -34.69 23.29 40.13
C ILE A 943 -34.36 21.80 40.19
N ASP A 944 -34.88 21.06 41.16
CA ASP A 944 -34.71 19.60 41.21
C ASP A 944 -35.34 18.91 40.01
N LEU A 945 -36.56 19.32 39.62
CA LEU A 945 -37.24 18.81 38.44
C LEU A 945 -36.42 19.07 37.15
N ILE A 946 -35.85 20.28 37.00
CA ILE A 946 -34.96 20.59 35.87
C ILE A 946 -33.68 19.75 35.95
N ALA A 947 -33.07 19.62 37.12
CA ALA A 947 -31.82 18.87 37.32
C ALA A 947 -31.98 17.39 36.96
N GLN A 948 -33.06 16.74 37.43
CA GLN A 948 -33.35 15.34 37.14
C GLN A 948 -33.52 15.10 35.63
N ARG A 949 -34.31 15.93 34.94
CA ARG A 949 -34.55 15.75 33.50
C ARG A 949 -33.32 16.06 32.66
N THR A 950 -32.67 17.19 32.94
CA THR A 950 -31.48 17.62 32.20
C THR A 950 -30.30 16.70 32.43
N GLY A 951 -30.21 16.00 33.58
CA GLY A 951 -29.16 15.00 33.84
C GLY A 951 -29.20 13.78 32.93
N VAL A 952 -30.37 13.36 32.45
CA VAL A 952 -30.48 12.30 31.43
C VAL A 952 -30.17 12.85 30.05
N VAL A 953 -30.70 14.03 29.72
CA VAL A 953 -30.43 14.69 28.42
C VAL A 953 -28.94 14.99 28.23
N ASN A 954 -28.25 15.49 29.25
CA ASN A 954 -26.82 15.81 29.20
C ASN A 954 -25.96 14.54 28.99
N ARG A 955 -26.39 13.37 29.48
CA ARG A 955 -25.72 12.09 29.20
C ARG A 955 -25.86 11.66 27.74
N LEU A 956 -27.00 11.94 27.10
CA LEU A 956 -27.23 11.60 25.69
C LEU A 956 -26.35 12.39 24.73
N ILE A 957 -25.96 13.62 25.11
CA ILE A 957 -25.10 14.46 24.27
C ILE A 957 -23.74 13.80 24.01
N ARG A 958 -23.29 12.85 24.85
CA ARG A 958 -22.02 12.12 24.67
C ARG A 958 -22.05 11.09 23.55
N TYR A 959 -23.22 10.56 23.20
CA TYR A 959 -23.34 9.41 22.29
C TYR A 959 -22.82 9.70 20.87
N PRO A 960 -23.21 10.81 20.21
CA PRO A 960 -22.68 11.13 18.88
C PRO A 960 -21.16 11.33 18.86
N PHE A 961 -20.57 11.89 19.93
CA PHE A 961 -19.11 12.13 19.99
C PHE A 961 -18.31 10.84 20.05
N ILE A 962 -18.77 9.83 20.79
CA ILE A 962 -18.10 8.52 20.86
C ILE A 962 -18.11 7.89 19.47
N ALA A 963 -19.26 7.89 18.79
CA ALA A 963 -19.38 7.35 17.44
C ALA A 963 -18.50 8.10 16.43
N LEU A 964 -18.47 9.44 16.50
CA LEU A 964 -17.65 10.29 15.63
C LEU A 964 -16.14 10.09 15.85
N LEU A 965 -15.68 9.91 17.09
CA LEU A 965 -14.28 9.64 17.38
C LEU A 965 -13.82 8.31 16.76
N ILE A 966 -14.65 7.26 16.87
CA ILE A 966 -14.33 5.97 16.25
C ILE A 966 -14.35 6.09 14.72
N MET A 967 -15.28 6.86 14.14
CA MET A 967 -15.29 7.13 12.70
C MET A 967 -14.01 7.79 12.20
N ILE A 968 -13.45 8.73 12.96
CA ILE A 968 -12.17 9.36 12.63
C ILE A 968 -11.03 8.33 12.67
N VAL A 969 -11.00 7.48 13.71
CA VAL A 969 -9.99 6.40 13.85
C VAL A 969 -10.14 5.35 12.75
N ALA A 970 -11.37 5.05 12.30
CA ALA A 970 -11.65 4.09 11.23
C ALA A 970 -11.07 4.51 9.87
N ARG A 971 -10.82 5.82 9.68
CA ARG A 971 -10.17 6.38 8.49
C ARG A 971 -8.70 6.71 8.71
N ASN A 972 -8.06 6.17 9.74
CA ASN A 972 -6.66 6.47 10.01
C ASN A 972 -5.76 5.95 8.88
N ASP A 973 -4.84 6.81 8.44
CA ASP A 973 -3.76 6.47 7.51
C ASP A 973 -2.89 5.30 8.01
N TYR A 974 -3.07 4.76 9.20
CA TYR A 974 -2.40 3.53 9.62
C TYR A 974 -2.83 2.32 8.78
N PHE A 975 -4.13 2.22 8.46
CA PHE A 975 -4.75 1.06 7.80
C PHE A 975 -4.65 1.11 6.28
N ASP A 976 -4.99 2.26 5.69
CA ASP A 976 -4.96 2.50 4.24
C ASP A 976 -4.87 4.01 3.94
N ILE A 977 -4.72 4.42 2.69
CA ILE A 977 -4.67 5.84 2.27
C ILE A 977 -6.09 6.36 2.08
N TRP A 978 -6.71 6.73 3.20
CA TRP A 978 -8.06 7.26 3.17
C TRP A 978 -8.09 8.68 2.61
N ASN A 979 -9.00 8.91 1.67
CA ASN A 979 -9.37 10.25 1.26
C ASN A 979 -10.32 10.89 2.29
N TYR A 980 -10.13 12.19 2.51
CA TYR A 980 -10.96 13.05 3.35
C TYR A 980 -11.64 14.11 2.48
N PRO A 981 -12.69 13.75 1.72
CA PRO A 981 -13.41 14.70 0.89
C PRO A 981 -13.98 15.84 1.76
N LEU A 982 -14.01 17.05 1.22
CA LEU A 982 -14.41 18.23 1.99
C LEU A 982 -15.82 18.07 2.55
N LEU A 983 -16.73 17.42 1.80
CA LEU A 983 -18.08 17.12 2.24
C LEU A 983 -18.12 16.32 3.55
N LEU A 984 -17.24 15.33 3.70
CA LEU A 984 -17.16 14.52 4.91
C LEU A 984 -16.64 15.35 6.09
N ILE A 985 -15.62 16.18 5.86
CA ILE A 985 -15.10 17.10 6.88
C ILE A 985 -16.19 18.08 7.31
N PHE A 986 -16.92 18.67 6.36
CA PHE A 986 -18.07 19.54 6.65
C PHE A 986 -19.16 18.80 7.41
N SER A 987 -19.46 17.55 7.05
CA SER A 987 -20.41 16.71 7.78
C SER A 987 -19.97 16.53 9.23
N TRP A 988 -18.71 16.15 9.49
CA TRP A 988 -18.19 15.97 10.84
C TRP A 988 -18.17 17.27 11.63
N ALA A 989 -17.70 18.36 11.04
CA ALA A 989 -17.66 19.68 11.66
C ALA A 989 -19.08 20.17 12.02
N PHE A 990 -20.04 20.05 11.09
CA PHE A 990 -21.43 20.40 11.33
C PHE A 990 -22.01 19.57 12.49
N ASN A 991 -21.73 18.27 12.54
CA ASN A 991 -22.18 17.41 13.63
C ASN A 991 -21.62 17.86 14.99
N VAL A 992 -20.33 18.18 15.07
CA VAL A 992 -19.69 18.68 16.29
C VAL A 992 -20.31 20.02 16.71
N VAL A 993 -20.45 20.96 15.78
CA VAL A 993 -21.05 22.28 16.04
C VAL A 993 -22.50 22.15 16.52
N LEU A 994 -23.29 21.27 15.90
CA LEU A 994 -24.68 21.04 16.28
C LEU A 994 -24.79 20.50 17.72
N ALA A 995 -23.93 19.54 18.07
CA ALA A 995 -23.90 18.94 19.40
C ALA A 995 -23.45 19.94 20.48
N LEU A 996 -22.41 20.73 20.21
CA LEU A 996 -21.94 21.80 21.10
C LEU A 996 -22.98 22.90 21.27
N THR A 997 -23.65 23.29 20.19
CA THR A 997 -24.75 24.26 20.21
C THR A 997 -25.91 23.74 21.06
N GLY A 998 -26.27 22.45 20.92
CA GLY A 998 -27.24 21.80 21.80
C GLY A 998 -26.85 21.92 23.28
N ALA A 999 -25.64 21.49 23.63
CA ALA A 999 -25.15 21.54 25.02
C ALA A 999 -25.16 22.97 25.58
N PHE A 1000 -24.65 23.93 24.81
CA PHE A 1000 -24.63 25.34 25.19
C PHE A 1000 -26.02 25.93 25.39
N LEU A 1001 -26.95 25.65 24.48
CA LEU A 1001 -28.33 26.13 24.59
C LEU A 1001 -29.06 25.53 25.79
N LEU A 1002 -28.79 24.26 26.12
CA LEU A 1002 -29.33 23.61 27.30
C LEU A 1002 -28.79 24.29 28.57
N TYR A 1003 -27.47 24.45 28.66
CA TYR A 1003 -26.81 25.14 29.77
C TYR A 1003 -27.33 26.57 29.95
N GLN A 1004 -27.44 27.34 28.86
CA GLN A 1004 -27.96 28.71 28.90
C GLN A 1004 -29.41 28.76 29.39
N SER A 1005 -30.25 27.82 28.97
CA SER A 1005 -31.64 27.76 29.42
C SER A 1005 -31.77 27.41 30.90
N ALA A 1006 -30.97 26.47 31.39
CA ALA A 1006 -30.92 26.10 32.80
C ALA A 1006 -30.37 27.26 33.65
N SER A 1007 -29.27 27.89 33.23
CA SER A 1007 -28.68 29.04 33.93
C SER A 1007 -29.64 30.22 34.02
N LYS A 1008 -30.35 30.55 32.92
CA LYS A 1008 -31.41 31.58 32.94
C LYS A 1008 -32.55 31.21 33.88
N ALA A 1009 -32.95 29.95 33.93
CA ALA A 1009 -33.97 29.48 34.89
C ALA A 1009 -33.49 29.64 36.33
N LYS A 1010 -32.26 29.21 36.66
CA LYS A 1010 -31.65 29.38 37.99
C LYS A 1010 -31.61 30.86 38.41
N ALA A 1011 -31.16 31.74 37.51
CA ALA A 1011 -31.12 33.18 37.77
C ALA A 1011 -32.51 33.79 37.97
N ALA A 1012 -33.52 33.38 37.18
CA ALA A 1012 -34.89 33.85 37.33
C ALA A 1012 -35.51 33.41 38.67
N MET A 1013 -35.22 32.18 39.11
CA MET A 1013 -35.70 31.65 40.39
C MET A 1013 -35.02 32.35 41.58
N LEU A 1014 -33.70 32.57 41.53
CA LEU A 1014 -32.96 33.36 42.53
C LEU A 1014 -33.46 34.81 42.60
N ALA A 1015 -33.75 35.44 41.45
CA ALA A 1015 -34.34 36.78 41.41
C ALA A 1015 -35.77 36.81 41.99
N GLY A 1016 -36.52 35.72 41.86
CA GLY A 1016 -37.83 35.55 42.51
C GLY A 1016 -37.71 35.45 44.03
N LEU A 1017 -36.78 34.62 44.52
CA LEU A 1017 -36.49 34.44 45.94
C LEU A 1017 -35.95 35.73 46.59
N SER A 1018 -35.07 36.47 45.91
CA SER A 1018 -34.54 37.74 46.43
C SER A 1018 -35.62 38.82 46.52
N ARG A 1019 -36.55 38.91 45.57
CA ARG A 1019 -37.72 39.80 45.69
C ARG A 1019 -38.60 39.44 46.88
N GLN A 1020 -38.82 38.15 47.14
CA GLN A 1020 -39.57 37.70 48.32
C GLN A 1020 -38.82 37.99 49.63
N MET A 1021 -37.49 37.88 49.64
CA MET A 1021 -36.64 38.25 50.77
C MET A 1021 -36.78 39.75 51.11
N VAL A 1022 -36.75 40.62 50.09
CA VAL A 1022 -36.95 42.07 50.24
C VAL A 1022 -38.37 42.41 50.72
N GLN A 1023 -39.39 41.71 50.22
CA GLN A 1023 -40.78 41.88 50.70
C GLN A 1023 -40.95 41.40 52.15
N ALA A 1024 -40.27 40.32 52.53
CA ALA A 1024 -40.27 39.79 53.89
C ALA A 1024 -39.58 40.72 54.89
N LEU A 1025 -38.61 41.54 54.46
CA LEU A 1025 -37.98 42.60 55.27
C LEU A 1025 -38.93 43.79 55.55
N GLY A 1026 -40.02 43.95 54.79
CA GLY A 1026 -40.95 45.09 54.89
C GLY A 1026 -42.24 44.86 55.72
N THR A 1027 -42.55 43.64 56.18
CA THR A 1027 -43.81 43.30 56.91
C THR A 1027 -43.65 42.50 58.23
N GLY A 1028 -43.75 43.17 59.39
CA GLY A 1028 -44.16 42.62 60.70
C GLY A 1028 -43.18 41.71 61.49
N LYS A 1029 -43.41 41.64 62.84
CA LYS A 1029 -42.58 41.13 63.97
C LYS A 1029 -41.73 39.84 63.83
N ASP A 1030 -41.84 39.05 62.77
CA ASP A 1030 -41.09 37.78 62.55
C ASP A 1030 -40.14 37.85 61.33
N HIS A 1031 -39.28 38.88 61.27
CA HIS A 1031 -38.41 39.11 60.11
C HIS A 1031 -37.19 38.18 60.04
N ASP A 1032 -36.46 38.01 61.14
CA ASP A 1032 -35.19 37.27 61.16
C ASP A 1032 -35.34 35.79 60.78
N VAL A 1033 -36.42 35.15 61.22
CA VAL A 1033 -36.67 33.73 60.93
C VAL A 1033 -37.01 33.53 59.44
N ARG A 1034 -37.86 34.39 58.87
CA ARG A 1034 -38.27 34.30 57.46
C ARG A 1034 -37.12 34.63 56.49
N VAL A 1035 -36.27 35.58 56.86
CA VAL A 1035 -35.06 35.92 56.09
C VAL A 1035 -34.06 34.76 56.11
N LYS A 1036 -33.81 34.13 57.27
CA LYS A 1036 -32.92 32.95 57.38
C LYS A 1036 -33.43 31.75 56.58
N GLN A 1037 -34.74 31.49 56.57
CA GLN A 1037 -35.33 30.43 55.75
C GLN A 1037 -35.13 30.69 54.25
N ILE A 1038 -35.37 31.93 53.77
CA ILE A 1038 -35.17 32.27 52.35
C ILE A 1038 -33.69 32.21 51.98
N GLN A 1039 -32.79 32.63 52.87
CA GLN A 1039 -31.35 32.52 52.66
C GLN A 1039 -30.91 31.06 52.55
N TYR A 1040 -31.42 30.17 53.41
CA TYR A 1040 -31.13 28.73 53.32
C TYR A 1040 -31.57 28.13 51.98
N VAL A 1041 -32.76 28.51 51.47
CA VAL A 1041 -33.23 28.07 50.15
C VAL A 1041 -32.37 28.65 49.02
N ILE A 1042 -31.91 29.90 49.13
CA ILE A 1042 -30.97 30.51 48.17
C ILE A 1042 -29.65 29.73 48.15
N ASP A 1043 -29.09 29.42 49.31
CA ASP A 1043 -27.82 28.69 49.44
C ASP A 1043 -27.93 27.28 48.84
N GLU A 1044 -29.05 26.56 49.08
CA GLU A 1044 -29.30 25.24 48.51
C GLU A 1044 -29.49 25.27 46.99
N VAL A 1045 -30.20 26.29 46.47
CA VAL A 1045 -30.33 26.53 45.03
C VAL A 1045 -28.98 26.84 44.39
N GLU A 1046 -28.15 27.67 45.02
CA GLU A 1046 -26.81 27.99 44.53
C GLU A 1046 -25.92 26.76 44.53
N ALA A 1047 -25.95 25.94 45.59
CA ALA A 1047 -25.18 24.72 45.75
C ALA A 1047 -25.59 23.57 44.81
N ASN A 1048 -26.79 23.62 44.21
CA ASN A 1048 -27.25 22.60 43.28
C ASN A 1048 -26.51 22.66 41.93
N GLU A 1049 -25.50 21.79 41.79
CA GLU A 1049 -24.70 21.56 40.57
C GLU A 1049 -25.07 20.24 39.86
N GLN A 1050 -26.35 19.91 39.77
CA GLN A 1050 -26.81 18.69 39.08
C GLN A 1050 -27.35 18.98 37.67
N GLY A 1051 -27.30 17.98 36.78
CA GLY A 1051 -27.88 18.07 35.43
C GLY A 1051 -27.22 19.11 34.53
N ALA A 1052 -28.01 20.06 34.02
CA ALA A 1052 -27.53 21.18 33.20
C ALA A 1052 -27.05 22.40 34.01
N PHE A 1053 -27.09 22.35 35.34
CA PHE A 1053 -26.55 23.42 36.20
C PHE A 1053 -25.03 23.30 36.43
N VAL A 1054 -24.42 22.18 36.04
CA VAL A 1054 -22.96 21.98 36.06
C VAL A 1054 -22.29 23.04 35.16
N PRO A 1055 -21.19 23.68 35.62
CA PRO A 1055 -20.44 24.63 34.81
C PRO A 1055 -20.06 24.04 33.46
N PHE A 1056 -20.21 24.83 32.38
CA PHE A 1056 -20.06 24.34 31.01
C PHE A 1056 -18.73 23.59 30.74
N TYR A 1057 -17.62 24.03 31.33
CA TYR A 1057 -16.31 23.39 31.15
C TYR A 1057 -16.18 22.02 31.86
N GLN A 1058 -16.97 21.78 32.91
CA GLN A 1058 -17.04 20.48 33.60
C GLN A 1058 -18.12 19.58 32.96
N GLN A 1059 -18.83 20.07 31.95
CA GLN A 1059 -19.78 19.23 31.26
C GLN A 1059 -19.02 18.14 30.49
N PRO A 1060 -19.48 16.90 30.55
CA PRO A 1060 -18.81 15.76 29.95
C PRO A 1060 -18.59 15.91 28.44
N VAL A 1061 -19.47 16.67 27.80
CA VAL A 1061 -19.39 17.02 26.38
C VAL A 1061 -18.10 17.76 26.09
N MET A 1062 -17.78 18.78 26.89
CA MET A 1062 -16.56 19.58 26.72
C MET A 1062 -15.30 18.75 26.91
N GLU A 1063 -15.24 17.89 27.95
CA GLU A 1063 -14.12 16.97 28.14
C GLU A 1063 -13.94 16.06 26.92
N SER A 1064 -14.99 15.38 26.47
CA SER A 1064 -14.92 14.47 25.32
C SER A 1064 -14.60 15.17 23.99
N SER A 1065 -15.13 16.38 23.77
CA SER A 1065 -14.81 17.17 22.57
C SER A 1065 -13.38 17.72 22.60
N LEU A 1066 -12.83 18.06 23.78
CA LEU A 1066 -11.45 18.52 23.88
C LEU A 1066 -10.49 17.39 23.50
N TYR A 1067 -10.72 16.17 24.00
CA TYR A 1067 -9.91 15.00 23.61
C TYR A 1067 -10.05 14.69 22.11
N GLY A 1068 -11.26 14.76 21.56
CA GLY A 1068 -11.49 14.54 20.13
C GLY A 1068 -10.82 15.60 19.23
N VAL A 1069 -10.91 16.88 19.61
CA VAL A 1069 -10.27 17.98 18.89
C VAL A 1069 -8.75 17.94 19.03
N VAL A 1070 -8.22 17.61 20.21
CA VAL A 1070 -6.77 17.44 20.41
C VAL A 1070 -6.25 16.26 19.59
N ALA A 1071 -6.95 15.14 19.55
CA ALA A 1071 -6.59 13.99 18.72
C ALA A 1071 -6.65 14.34 17.22
N LEU A 1072 -7.68 15.06 16.78
CA LEU A 1072 -7.80 15.54 15.40
C LEU A 1072 -6.68 16.53 15.03
N LEU A 1073 -6.37 17.48 15.92
CA LEU A 1073 -5.29 18.44 15.70
C LEU A 1073 -3.93 17.77 15.69
N GLN A 1074 -3.66 16.82 16.61
CA GLN A 1074 -2.44 16.02 16.58
C GLN A 1074 -2.34 15.21 15.28
N TYR A 1075 -3.44 14.64 14.81
CA TYR A 1075 -3.47 13.92 13.53
C TYR A 1075 -3.19 14.84 12.33
N LEU A 1076 -3.81 16.01 12.28
CA LEU A 1076 -3.59 17.01 11.21
C LEU A 1076 -2.20 17.63 11.26
N TYR A 1077 -1.58 17.73 12.45
CA TYR A 1077 -0.24 18.33 12.64
C TYR A 1077 0.91 17.32 12.47
N MET A 1078 0.63 16.01 12.54
CA MET A 1078 1.60 14.95 12.28
C MET A 1078 1.60 14.44 10.82
N LYS A 1079 0.65 14.88 9.98
CA LYS A 1079 0.74 14.77 8.52
C LYS A 1079 1.79 15.75 8.00
#